data_AF-A0A0D0DZL2-F1
#
_entry.id   AF-A0A0D0DZL2-F1
#
_cell.length_a   1.000
_cell.length_b   1.000
_cell.length_c   1.000
_cell.angle_alpha   90.00
_cell.angle_beta   90.00
_cell.angle_gamma   90.00
#
_symmetry.space_group_name_H-M   'P 1'
#
loop_
_entity.id
_entity.type
_entity.pdbx_description
1 polymer ?
#
loop_
_entity_poly.entity_id
_entity_poly.type
_entity_poly.pdbx_seq_one_letter_code
_entity_poly.pdbx_strand_id
1 'polypeptide(L)'
;MFSSRATVSREIYRVATVEPDNETELSYLPGESEVEIPTRISRNASEESVFSTNSSVYSGLEDLTQVMMEVPVEILGDYETPVRRHAATTENPESGSSITSTGITSPDPDSLPTLQSSGSTMSSDVGFVLGKRKSVFTPASSPLKSARTEGSVYVIAHHQHVQRVFDNKRISFGVQWMIARLVTLDQIQYEDIKVPDVDKLQGPSEFAAPLVEKLFQGSSGEHERGRFFTRERAATSPWKELDHEQECANHGDGFHRDSDGWYGGKVHFSAALKLCDEEKRKQRSSYKIYLNKPELGPSSRLSRQFGSHAILRIRISRTILGKDQSALVRFFSQRFMLCGMIYRAFYAKDGTVFLIATDELSGTGPLPHHSQPRPLSFLDFLNWHNPILLNSSQTMAKWASRFALGLSNSVPGIIIARENIMFLKDEVSEGSDMTDGAGYINLAALRLLLGLFNWGTIPTAIQCRIAGAKGLLLRHPDSSENESSIPCVWLRPSQIKIKYPTNQPPPEAQITIDVLRSSHLRTPSHLSAETIINLAENQVPHQVFVNLAKANLDAIVDSLLDWNGPDAMFKLWHSVARAGGVVAARMAREAAGEARMRGYFVKDVEDEDEDDLDGCIDSPQSTAWWGDETSGCPSSLEETILTLLDAGFTPQECPLLAEKLKAVIKTQIDNYVQHYRLCVPMSCIAWIVPDPFGILAPDEVQILSQDASFPLPDGTKSHMVLGEVLLTRHPCKLPTDVQKVKAVLKPQLQHYSDVIVCSVQGSRRFADLLAGGDYDGDKAVAIWQPEIVTTFQSAPLHYSIPPPTLMDNFKKDISSAADFLNCHSRDLHSATLDLQAFLLAGLQDTSSVGKYSNFHDVAIYTLGYSHEDTIRLAYMFCTILDGAKSGISVLPGVMQKDSLKFQKRAPQWKEAAEEAKHQGNELNVVRPASLSPFVMDTIFTQAKDHRDTKLLQMDCTFPLVTSKDPALLWPWNDAKERLQRLNTQDQNHALRMSMELSRVQTHVESMYEEYKASVRGNFTTLRIERRQDILRRLARRFVKSPDPSSFLCFSDDELSRLKASYAYKVGGSNGRFAFTMAMRELGYIKAKVLGPTKTVQLRFYDRFVIKQSFFQ
;
A
#
# COMPACT_ATOMS: atom_id res chain seq x y z
N MET A 1 -18.67 -70.15 -16.66
CA MET A 1 -17.95 -70.25 -17.94
C MET A 1 -18.84 -69.75 -19.07
N PHE A 2 -18.24 -69.26 -20.15
CA PHE A 2 -18.77 -68.98 -21.51
C PHE A 2 -20.27 -69.17 -21.83
N SER A 3 -20.91 -68.13 -22.37
CA SER A 3 -21.49 -68.14 -23.74
C SER A 3 -21.81 -66.70 -24.23
N SER A 4 -22.39 -66.54 -25.43
CA SER A 4 -22.39 -65.27 -26.21
C SER A 4 -23.73 -64.88 -26.88
N ARG A 5 -23.90 -63.58 -27.20
CA ARG A 5 -24.91 -62.97 -28.14
C ARG A 5 -26.39 -63.10 -27.69
N ALA A 6 -27.35 -62.16 -27.86
CA ALA A 6 -27.59 -61.16 -28.92
C ALA A 6 -28.76 -60.17 -28.57
N THR A 7 -28.84 -59.03 -29.31
CA THR A 7 -30.04 -58.30 -29.80
C THR A 7 -31.04 -57.48 -28.92
N VAL A 8 -31.42 -56.30 -29.49
CA VAL A 8 -32.76 -55.63 -29.54
C VAL A 8 -33.23 -54.64 -28.42
N SER A 9 -33.14 -53.33 -28.77
CA SER A 9 -34.18 -52.24 -28.69
C SER A 9 -34.79 -51.81 -27.33
N ARG A 10 -35.53 -50.67 -27.17
CA ARG A 10 -36.20 -49.72 -28.11
C ARG A 10 -36.36 -48.29 -27.49
N GLU A 11 -36.87 -47.31 -28.25
CA GLU A 11 -37.06 -45.90 -27.82
C GLU A 11 -38.34 -45.63 -26.98
N ILE A 12 -38.53 -44.38 -26.49
CA ILE A 12 -39.69 -43.48 -26.82
C ILE A 12 -39.61 -42.07 -26.18
N TYR A 13 -40.16 -41.07 -26.87
CA TYR A 13 -40.31 -39.64 -26.47
C TYR A 13 -41.74 -39.28 -25.98
N ARG A 14 -41.86 -38.24 -25.14
CA ARG A 14 -43.00 -37.28 -24.97
C ARG A 14 -42.58 -36.26 -23.89
N VAL A 15 -42.65 -34.92 -24.00
CA VAL A 15 -43.47 -33.96 -24.77
C VAL A 15 -44.93 -33.85 -24.31
N ALA A 16 -45.23 -32.70 -23.67
CA ALA A 16 -46.54 -32.08 -23.57
C ALA A 16 -46.35 -30.56 -23.51
N THR A 17 -47.17 -29.80 -24.24
CA THR A 17 -47.18 -28.32 -24.34
C THR A 17 -48.57 -27.78 -24.01
N VAL A 18 -48.73 -26.45 -24.11
CA VAL A 18 -49.97 -25.64 -24.31
C VAL A 18 -50.16 -24.53 -23.26
N GLU A 19 -49.59 -23.36 -23.60
CA GLU A 19 -50.22 -22.02 -23.76
C GLU A 19 -51.12 -21.36 -22.67
N PRO A 20 -51.30 -20.01 -22.73
CA PRO A 20 -51.76 -19.16 -21.62
C PRO A 20 -53.14 -18.50 -21.85
N ASP A 21 -53.54 -17.57 -20.97
CA ASP A 21 -54.53 -16.51 -21.27
C ASP A 21 -54.45 -15.33 -20.27
N ASN A 22 -54.49 -14.09 -20.79
CA ASN A 22 -55.36 -12.93 -20.42
C ASN A 22 -55.44 -12.38 -18.96
N GLU A 23 -55.73 -11.09 -18.66
CA GLU A 23 -55.66 -9.77 -19.35
C GLU A 23 -56.02 -8.64 -18.32
N THR A 24 -56.29 -7.40 -18.78
CA THR A 24 -57.06 -6.30 -18.12
C THR A 24 -56.50 -5.53 -16.89
N GLU A 25 -55.87 -4.38 -17.20
CA GLU A 25 -56.31 -2.98 -16.92
C GLU A 25 -56.99 -2.49 -15.59
N LEU A 26 -56.87 -1.15 -15.39
CA LEU A 26 -57.63 -0.20 -14.56
C LEU A 26 -57.33 -0.13 -13.02
N SER A 27 -57.44 1.01 -12.30
CA SER A 27 -57.36 2.45 -12.67
C SER A 27 -57.37 3.40 -11.42
N TYR A 28 -57.08 4.69 -11.62
CA TYR A 28 -57.40 5.91 -10.81
C TYR A 28 -56.85 6.17 -9.37
N LEU A 29 -56.01 7.23 -9.30
CA LEU A 29 -55.98 8.46 -8.44
C LEU A 29 -57.19 8.82 -7.52
N PRO A 30 -57.16 9.86 -6.62
CA PRO A 30 -56.11 10.86 -6.24
C PRO A 30 -55.98 11.17 -4.69
N GLY A 31 -55.21 12.21 -4.30
CA GLY A 31 -55.34 12.98 -3.03
C GLY A 31 -54.04 13.12 -2.23
N GLU A 32 -53.26 14.22 -2.30
CA GLU A 32 -53.43 15.56 -1.66
C GLU A 32 -53.34 15.61 -0.11
N SER A 33 -52.29 16.25 0.43
CA SER A 33 -52.36 17.46 1.28
C SER A 33 -51.00 17.87 1.86
N GLU A 34 -50.81 19.17 2.11
CA GLU A 34 -49.57 19.78 2.64
C GLU A 34 -49.66 20.04 4.15
N VAL A 35 -48.52 20.00 4.86
CA VAL A 35 -48.32 20.66 6.17
C VAL A 35 -46.88 21.18 6.26
N GLU A 36 -46.68 22.41 6.73
CA GLU A 36 -45.39 23.11 6.78
C GLU A 36 -45.05 23.62 8.20
N ILE A 37 -43.77 23.97 8.45
CA ILE A 37 -43.19 24.77 9.55
C ILE A 37 -43.34 24.27 11.03
N PRO A 38 -42.54 24.75 12.03
CA PRO A 38 -41.25 25.47 11.97
C PRO A 38 -40.11 24.99 12.94
N THR A 39 -38.85 25.14 12.49
CA THR A 39 -37.58 25.49 13.21
C THR A 39 -37.34 25.18 14.72
N ARG A 40 -36.13 24.68 15.08
CA ARG A 40 -35.05 25.42 15.83
C ARG A 40 -33.83 24.55 16.31
N ILE A 41 -32.59 25.05 16.07
CA ILE A 41 -31.45 25.28 17.04
C ILE A 41 -31.01 24.10 17.96
N SER A 42 -29.74 23.64 18.09
CA SER A 42 -28.41 24.13 17.63
C SER A 42 -27.19 23.19 17.87
N ARG A 43 -26.08 23.44 17.13
CA ARG A 43 -24.65 23.44 17.54
C ARG A 43 -23.93 22.16 18.05
N ASN A 44 -22.95 21.68 17.26
CA ASN A 44 -21.49 21.52 17.55
C ASN A 44 -20.92 20.47 16.55
N ALA A 45 -19.89 20.66 15.72
CA ALA A 45 -18.62 21.42 15.73
C ALA A 45 -17.39 20.58 16.18
N SER A 46 -16.62 20.12 15.19
CA SER A 46 -15.20 19.72 15.26
C SER A 46 -14.61 19.76 13.84
N GLU A 47 -13.29 19.85 13.71
CA GLU A 47 -12.56 20.26 12.50
C GLU A 47 -11.73 19.12 11.90
N GLU A 48 -11.73 18.95 10.57
CA GLU A 48 -10.74 18.21 9.78
C GLU A 48 -10.93 18.59 8.29
N SER A 49 -9.85 18.86 7.53
CA SER A 49 -9.99 19.53 6.21
C SER A 49 -8.80 19.39 5.25
N VAL A 50 -9.09 19.06 3.97
CA VAL A 50 -8.29 19.26 2.73
C VAL A 50 -6.82 18.77 2.72
N PHE A 51 -6.39 17.85 1.86
CA PHE A 51 -6.67 17.66 0.42
C PHE A 51 -6.38 16.22 -0.03
N SER A 52 -7.02 15.78 -1.14
CA SER A 52 -6.70 14.53 -1.86
C SER A 52 -6.33 14.82 -3.33
N THR A 53 -5.12 14.41 -3.75
CA THR A 53 -4.71 14.31 -5.17
C THR A 53 -3.52 13.33 -5.36
N ASN A 54 -3.74 12.01 -5.25
CA ASN A 54 -2.87 10.93 -5.77
C ASN A 54 -3.62 9.59 -5.68
N SER A 55 -3.88 8.86 -6.77
CA SER A 55 -4.54 7.54 -6.73
C SER A 55 -4.51 6.82 -8.09
N SER A 56 -4.14 5.53 -8.12
CA SER A 56 -4.81 4.42 -8.86
C SER A 56 -3.91 3.17 -9.05
N VAL A 57 -4.06 2.12 -8.21
CA VAL A 57 -3.44 0.79 -8.41
C VAL A 57 -4.34 -0.38 -7.92
N TYR A 58 -5.46 -0.57 -8.63
CA TYR A 58 -6.22 -1.81 -8.94
C TYR A 58 -5.75 -3.17 -8.38
N SER A 59 -6.72 -4.07 -8.17
CA SER A 59 -6.56 -5.54 -8.16
C SER A 59 -7.66 -6.30 -8.92
N GLY A 60 -7.43 -7.61 -9.11
CA GLY A 60 -8.35 -8.59 -9.70
C GLY A 60 -7.79 -9.99 -9.37
N LEU A 61 -8.65 -11.00 -9.19
CA LEU A 61 -8.25 -12.28 -8.59
C LEU A 61 -9.11 -13.44 -9.13
N GLU A 62 -8.59 -14.17 -10.11
CA GLU A 62 -9.22 -15.36 -10.70
C GLU A 62 -8.20 -16.51 -10.75
N ASP A 63 -8.70 -17.73 -10.52
CA ASP A 63 -8.09 -19.07 -10.61
C ASP A 63 -6.68 -19.41 -10.07
N LEU A 64 -6.68 -20.15 -8.94
CA LEU A 64 -5.70 -21.21 -8.60
C LEU A 64 -6.33 -22.33 -7.75
N THR A 65 -6.93 -23.38 -8.36
CA THR A 65 -7.43 -24.58 -7.62
C THR A 65 -7.51 -25.87 -8.47
N GLN A 66 -6.41 -26.64 -8.57
CA GLN A 66 -6.32 -28.11 -8.84
C GLN A 66 -4.85 -28.46 -9.20
N VAL A 67 -4.23 -29.60 -8.88
CA VAL A 67 -4.63 -30.84 -8.16
C VAL A 67 -3.53 -31.20 -7.14
N MET A 68 -3.88 -31.82 -6.00
CA MET A 68 -2.90 -32.52 -5.14
C MET A 68 -2.70 -33.96 -5.61
N MET A 69 -1.44 -34.40 -5.78
CA MET A 69 -1.09 -35.82 -5.77
C MET A 69 0.15 -36.07 -4.90
N GLU A 70 0.10 -37.14 -4.13
CA GLU A 70 1.18 -37.64 -3.29
C GLU A 70 2.20 -38.40 -4.15
N VAL A 71 3.48 -38.33 -3.80
CA VAL A 71 4.56 -39.18 -4.36
C VAL A 71 5.35 -39.78 -3.19
N PRO A 72 5.74 -41.08 -3.21
CA PRO A 72 6.27 -41.75 -2.02
C PRO A 72 7.71 -41.36 -1.63
N VAL A 73 8.10 -41.87 -0.46
CA VAL A 73 9.48 -41.89 0.08
C VAL A 73 10.33 -42.94 -0.66
N GLU A 74 11.65 -42.89 -0.44
CA GLU A 74 12.74 -43.64 -1.12
C GLU A 74 13.16 -42.95 -2.43
N ILE A 75 14.46 -42.76 -2.72
CA ILE A 75 15.64 -43.55 -2.35
C ILE A 75 16.68 -42.74 -1.54
N LEU A 76 17.31 -43.37 -0.55
CA LEU A 76 18.52 -42.89 0.13
C LEU A 76 19.79 -43.27 -0.66
N GLY A 77 20.79 -42.39 -0.63
CA GLY A 77 22.13 -42.66 -1.17
C GLY A 77 23.14 -41.72 -0.51
N ASP A 78 23.94 -42.25 0.41
CA ASP A 78 24.83 -41.48 1.29
C ASP A 78 25.96 -40.77 0.53
N TYR A 79 26.57 -39.76 1.17
CA TYR A 79 27.97 -39.90 1.61
C TYR A 79 28.33 -38.89 2.71
N GLU A 80 29.16 -39.34 3.66
CA GLU A 80 29.47 -38.62 4.89
C GLU A 80 30.54 -37.52 4.71
N THR A 81 30.43 -36.43 5.49
CA THR A 81 31.58 -35.56 5.79
C THR A 81 32.56 -36.26 6.73
N PRO A 82 33.87 -35.98 6.62
CA PRO A 82 34.57 -35.59 7.84
C PRO A 82 35.52 -34.40 7.70
N VAL A 83 35.72 -33.70 8.83
CA VAL A 83 36.53 -32.48 8.96
C VAL A 83 37.89 -32.80 9.60
N ARG A 84 39.02 -32.32 9.03
CA ARG A 84 40.13 -31.65 9.80
C ARG A 84 41.36 -31.20 9.00
N ARG A 85 41.64 -29.89 9.14
CA ARG A 85 42.89 -29.22 9.58
C ARG A 85 44.31 -29.68 9.12
N HIS A 86 45.07 -28.63 8.76
CA HIS A 86 46.49 -28.34 9.04
C HIS A 86 47.60 -28.61 7.99
N ALA A 87 48.42 -27.56 7.83
CA ALA A 87 49.89 -27.56 7.68
C ALA A 87 50.55 -27.93 6.32
N ALA A 88 50.71 -26.89 5.50
CA ALA A 88 52.01 -26.28 5.14
C ALA A 88 53.07 -27.04 4.28
N THR A 89 54.08 -26.24 3.87
CA THR A 89 55.39 -26.61 3.26
C THR A 89 55.41 -27.24 1.85
N THR A 90 55.92 -26.43 0.89
CA THR A 90 56.92 -26.78 -0.16
C THR A 90 56.63 -27.93 -1.14
N GLU A 91 56.93 -27.88 -2.45
CA GLU A 91 58.10 -27.30 -3.15
C GLU A 91 57.78 -26.75 -4.56
N ASN A 92 58.70 -25.93 -5.08
CA ASN A 92 58.92 -25.60 -6.51
C ASN A 92 59.91 -26.65 -7.10
N PRO A 93 60.03 -26.92 -8.43
CA PRO A 93 60.51 -25.88 -9.38
C PRO A 93 60.16 -26.05 -10.89
N GLU A 94 60.62 -25.06 -11.70
CA GLU A 94 61.06 -25.18 -13.12
C GLU A 94 60.06 -25.62 -14.21
N SER A 95 60.17 -25.25 -15.50
CA SER A 95 60.96 -24.26 -16.26
C SER A 95 60.21 -23.99 -17.60
N GLY A 96 60.46 -22.96 -18.42
CA GLY A 96 61.41 -21.84 -18.38
C GLY A 96 61.25 -20.91 -19.60
N SER A 97 62.11 -19.88 -19.69
CA SER A 97 62.69 -19.27 -20.92
C SER A 97 61.80 -18.70 -22.07
N SER A 98 62.11 -17.55 -22.70
CA SER A 98 63.15 -16.52 -22.46
C SER A 98 63.08 -15.32 -23.45
N ILE A 99 63.76 -14.20 -23.13
CA ILE A 99 64.41 -13.20 -24.05
C ILE A 99 63.45 -12.22 -24.81
N THR A 100 63.65 -10.88 -24.92
CA THR A 100 64.62 -9.88 -24.35
C THR A 100 64.13 -8.41 -24.41
N SER A 101 64.55 -7.59 -23.40
CA SER A 101 64.92 -6.14 -23.33
C SER A 101 64.40 -5.06 -24.33
N THR A 102 64.25 -3.75 -24.00
CA THR A 102 64.73 -2.84 -22.89
C THR A 102 63.58 -1.94 -22.36
N GLY A 103 63.68 -1.00 -21.39
CA GLY A 103 64.75 -0.62 -20.41
C GLY A 103 65.11 0.88 -20.36
N ILE A 104 65.44 1.43 -19.16
CA ILE A 104 66.13 2.73 -18.84
C ILE A 104 65.28 4.03 -18.98
N THR A 105 65.16 4.97 -18.02
CA THR A 105 65.64 5.14 -16.60
C THR A 105 64.70 6.08 -15.78
N SER A 106 64.81 6.02 -14.44
CA SER A 106 64.39 7.09 -13.48
C SER A 106 65.62 7.68 -12.75
N PRO A 107 65.46 8.81 -12.02
CA PRO A 107 65.81 8.79 -10.57
C PRO A 107 65.00 9.75 -9.65
N ASP A 108 65.14 9.50 -8.34
CA ASP A 108 64.74 10.27 -7.13
C ASP A 108 65.99 10.93 -6.48
N PRO A 109 65.97 11.63 -5.31
CA PRO A 109 64.95 12.48 -4.63
C PRO A 109 65.52 13.83 -4.06
N ASP A 110 64.73 14.48 -3.18
CA ASP A 110 65.14 15.11 -1.89
C ASP A 110 65.40 16.64 -1.67
N SER A 111 64.90 17.10 -0.50
CA SER A 111 65.36 18.18 0.40
C SER A 111 64.84 19.66 0.38
N LEU A 112 64.74 20.18 1.61
CA LEU A 112 64.30 21.46 2.23
C LEU A 112 65.23 22.69 1.94
N PRO A 113 64.95 24.01 2.31
CA PRO A 113 64.52 24.43 3.67
C PRO A 113 63.85 25.83 3.97
N THR A 114 63.42 25.98 5.24
CA THR A 114 63.39 27.17 6.16
C THR A 114 62.81 28.58 5.81
N LEU A 115 61.69 28.92 6.49
CA LEU A 115 61.51 29.95 7.56
C LEU A 115 61.78 31.48 7.41
N GLN A 116 60.88 32.26 8.04
CA GLN A 116 61.00 33.66 8.59
C GLN A 116 61.04 34.86 7.60
N SER A 117 60.61 36.09 7.94
CA SER A 117 59.68 36.61 8.99
C SER A 117 59.30 38.11 8.75
N SER A 118 58.44 38.69 9.61
CA SER A 118 58.07 40.13 9.72
C SER A 118 57.16 40.73 8.62
N GLY A 119 56.36 41.79 8.86
CA GLY A 119 55.95 42.39 10.15
C GLY A 119 55.46 43.86 10.08
N SER A 120 54.69 44.28 11.10
CA SER A 120 54.27 45.67 11.47
C SER A 120 52.95 46.26 10.90
N THR A 121 52.43 47.28 11.61
CA THR A 121 51.03 47.77 11.67
C THR A 121 50.94 49.29 11.86
N MET A 122 49.86 49.95 11.37
CA MET A 122 49.17 51.18 11.87
C MET A 122 47.80 51.30 11.10
N SER A 123 46.65 51.87 11.53
CA SER A 123 46.28 53.04 12.36
C SER A 123 46.33 54.39 11.61
N SER A 124 45.38 55.33 11.63
CA SER A 124 43.94 55.46 12.05
C SER A 124 43.43 56.89 11.59
N ASP A 125 42.26 57.51 11.84
CA ASP A 125 40.96 57.24 12.53
C ASP A 125 39.85 58.25 12.04
N VAL A 126 38.64 58.25 12.65
CA VAL A 126 37.53 59.26 12.67
C VAL A 126 36.72 59.61 11.38
N GLY A 127 35.38 59.82 11.50
CA GLY A 127 34.73 60.99 10.85
C GLY A 127 33.42 60.90 10.01
N PHE A 128 32.25 60.74 10.65
CA PHE A 128 30.90 61.33 10.33
C PHE A 128 30.27 61.51 8.89
N VAL A 129 28.98 61.10 8.80
CA VAL A 129 27.78 61.81 8.25
C VAL A 129 27.35 61.73 6.75
N LEU A 130 26.09 61.26 6.58
CA LEU A 130 25.03 61.48 5.54
C LEU A 130 25.34 61.45 4.02
N GLY A 131 24.63 60.56 3.30
CA GLY A 131 24.33 60.69 1.86
C GLY A 131 23.38 59.62 1.31
N LYS A 132 22.17 60.01 0.85
CA LYS A 132 21.23 59.10 0.16
C LYS A 132 21.65 58.89 -1.31
N ARG A 133 21.78 57.63 -1.79
CA ARG A 133 21.62 57.26 -3.21
C ARG A 133 21.35 55.77 -3.42
N LYS A 134 20.93 55.40 -4.64
CA LYS A 134 20.44 54.07 -5.03
C LYS A 134 21.59 53.13 -5.44
N SER A 135 21.49 51.85 -5.08
CA SER A 135 22.01 50.68 -5.81
C SER A 135 20.84 49.72 -6.02
N VAL A 136 20.58 49.18 -7.22
CA VAL A 136 21.31 48.04 -7.83
C VAL A 136 21.40 46.88 -6.83
N PHE A 137 20.44 45.95 -6.94
CA PHE A 137 20.46 44.69 -6.19
C PHE A 137 21.47 43.75 -6.86
N THR A 138 22.61 43.54 -6.21
CA THR A 138 23.47 42.39 -6.49
C THR A 138 22.77 41.10 -6.04
N PRO A 139 23.02 39.95 -6.71
CA PRO A 139 22.44 38.68 -6.31
C PRO A 139 22.92 38.26 -4.93
N ALA A 140 22.00 37.75 -4.10
CA ALA A 140 22.28 37.40 -2.71
C ALA A 140 23.25 36.20 -2.61
N SER A 141 24.45 36.45 -2.10
CA SER A 141 25.48 35.42 -1.86
C SER A 141 25.12 34.55 -0.64
N SER A 142 25.07 33.22 -0.84
CA SER A 142 25.18 32.17 0.19
C SER A 142 24.37 32.36 1.50
N PRO A 143 23.16 31.78 1.63
CA PRO A 143 22.34 31.89 2.85
C PRO A 143 22.80 30.98 4.02
N LEU A 144 24.12 30.79 4.19
CA LEU A 144 24.71 29.79 5.10
C LEU A 144 26.05 30.25 5.72
N LYS A 145 26.06 31.42 6.40
CA LYS A 145 27.24 31.92 7.17
C LYS A 145 26.93 32.42 8.59
N SER A 146 25.99 31.77 9.29
CA SER A 146 25.72 32.04 10.72
C SER A 146 25.13 30.84 11.46
N ALA A 147 25.81 29.68 11.41
CA ALA A 147 25.32 28.43 12.02
C ALA A 147 26.44 27.57 12.66
N ARG A 148 27.47 28.19 13.28
CA ARG A 148 28.40 27.46 14.15
C ARG A 148 27.77 27.21 15.52
N THR A 149 27.07 26.10 15.65
CA THR A 149 26.76 25.45 16.94
C THR A 149 27.18 23.99 16.84
N GLU A 150 28.36 23.71 17.36
CA GLU A 150 29.04 22.41 17.28
C GLU A 150 28.48 21.41 18.29
N GLY A 151 28.54 20.11 17.96
CA GLY A 151 28.60 19.03 18.95
C GLY A 151 27.31 18.47 19.55
N SER A 152 26.17 19.17 19.53
CA SER A 152 24.95 18.66 20.19
C SER A 152 24.34 17.45 19.47
N VAL A 153 24.40 16.27 20.09
CA VAL A 153 23.65 15.07 19.69
C VAL A 153 22.24 15.15 20.29
N TYR A 154 21.21 14.94 19.48
CA TYR A 154 19.84 14.83 19.96
C TYR A 154 19.62 13.44 20.56
N VAL A 155 19.36 13.34 21.86
CA VAL A 155 19.02 12.06 22.50
C VAL A 155 17.53 11.80 22.34
N ILE A 156 17.18 10.74 21.61
CA ILE A 156 15.80 10.22 21.55
C ILE A 156 15.54 9.43 22.85
N ALA A 157 16.36 8.41 23.10
CA ALA A 157 16.33 7.63 24.34
C ALA A 157 17.65 6.84 24.52
N HIS A 158 18.46 7.25 25.49
CA HIS A 158 19.66 6.55 25.93
C HIS A 158 20.08 7.06 27.31
N HIS A 159 20.63 6.17 28.15
CA HIS A 159 21.31 6.55 29.40
C HIS A 159 22.56 5.68 29.59
N GLN A 160 23.74 6.31 29.71
CA GLN A 160 25.04 5.63 29.59
C GLN A 160 25.26 4.49 30.62
N HIS A 161 24.83 4.67 31.88
CA HIS A 161 24.96 3.60 32.89
C HIS A 161 24.10 2.38 32.55
N VAL A 162 22.81 2.59 32.26
CA VAL A 162 21.85 1.53 31.91
C VAL A 162 22.28 0.82 30.62
N GLN A 163 22.81 1.53 29.63
CA GLN A 163 23.36 0.92 28.42
C GLN A 163 24.46 -0.10 28.75
N ARG A 164 25.44 0.24 29.60
CA ARG A 164 26.48 -0.70 30.03
C ARG A 164 25.90 -1.93 30.76
N VAL A 165 24.78 -1.78 31.47
CA VAL A 165 24.07 -2.92 32.09
C VAL A 165 23.38 -3.78 31.03
N PHE A 166 22.74 -3.16 30.03
CA PHE A 166 22.13 -3.86 28.91
C PHE A 166 23.16 -4.64 28.07
N ASP A 167 24.31 -4.02 27.76
CA ASP A 167 25.37 -4.64 26.96
C ASP A 167 26.01 -5.81 27.72
N ASN A 168 26.33 -5.64 29.01
CA ASN A 168 26.86 -6.68 29.88
C ASN A 168 25.89 -7.87 30.06
N LYS A 169 24.57 -7.62 30.04
CA LYS A 169 23.52 -8.65 30.14
C LYS A 169 22.97 -9.10 28.77
N ARG A 170 23.57 -8.67 27.66
CA ARG A 170 23.17 -8.97 26.26
C ARG A 170 21.67 -8.79 25.99
N ILE A 171 21.08 -7.71 26.50
CA ILE A 171 19.66 -7.40 26.31
C ILE A 171 19.39 -7.06 24.84
N SER A 172 18.42 -7.73 24.21
CA SER A 172 18.15 -7.61 22.76
C SER A 172 17.64 -6.21 22.38
N PHE A 173 17.85 -5.81 21.11
CA PHE A 173 17.38 -4.51 20.62
C PHE A 173 15.86 -4.33 20.79
N GLY A 174 15.05 -5.39 20.61
CA GLY A 174 13.60 -5.32 20.80
C GLY A 174 13.20 -4.96 22.23
N VAL A 175 13.90 -5.49 23.24
CA VAL A 175 13.71 -5.10 24.64
C VAL A 175 14.16 -3.66 24.88
N GLN A 176 15.34 -3.28 24.39
CA GLN A 176 15.88 -1.93 24.56
C GLN A 176 14.97 -0.87 23.90
N TRP A 177 14.40 -1.17 22.73
CA TRP A 177 13.40 -0.33 22.06
C TRP A 177 12.12 -0.18 22.89
N MET A 178 11.59 -1.26 23.45
CA MET A 178 10.37 -1.17 24.26
C MET A 178 10.58 -0.33 25.54
N ILE A 179 11.77 -0.40 26.16
CA ILE A 179 12.15 0.47 27.27
C ILE A 179 12.28 1.93 26.79
N ALA A 180 13.03 2.16 25.71
CA ALA A 180 13.20 3.48 25.10
C ALA A 180 11.86 4.14 24.75
N ARG A 181 10.88 3.35 24.27
CA ARG A 181 9.52 3.83 24.01
C ARG A 181 8.83 4.33 25.27
N LEU A 182 8.84 3.55 26.36
CA LEU A 182 8.24 3.98 27.64
C LEU A 182 8.89 5.27 28.18
N VAL A 183 10.20 5.45 27.96
CA VAL A 183 10.91 6.71 28.27
C VAL A 183 10.45 7.86 27.37
N THR A 184 10.38 7.69 26.05
CA THR A 184 9.88 8.78 25.16
C THR A 184 8.43 9.17 25.43
N LEU A 185 7.62 8.24 25.94
CA LEU A 185 6.23 8.45 26.37
C LEU A 185 6.10 9.06 27.77
N ASP A 186 7.21 9.39 28.43
CA ASP A 186 7.27 9.95 29.79
C ASP A 186 6.66 9.03 30.89
N GLN A 187 6.62 7.72 30.65
CA GLN A 187 5.99 6.73 31.53
C GLN A 187 6.96 6.14 32.57
N ILE A 188 8.26 6.13 32.26
CA ILE A 188 9.36 5.78 33.17
C ILE A 188 10.56 6.69 32.85
N GLN A 189 11.48 6.87 33.79
CA GLN A 189 12.82 7.40 33.51
C GLN A 189 13.86 6.27 33.51
N TYR A 190 15.05 6.50 32.95
CA TYR A 190 16.11 5.48 32.92
C TYR A 190 16.67 5.18 34.32
N GLU A 191 16.61 6.18 35.20
CA GLU A 191 17.04 6.18 36.59
C GLU A 191 16.16 5.27 37.48
N ASP A 192 14.92 4.99 37.06
CA ASP A 192 14.00 4.08 37.75
C ASP A 192 14.33 2.59 37.50
N ILE A 193 15.14 2.30 36.47
CA ILE A 193 15.38 0.94 35.97
C ILE A 193 16.42 0.22 36.85
N LYS A 194 15.93 -0.63 37.74
CA LYS A 194 16.76 -1.42 38.68
C LYS A 194 17.33 -2.65 37.98
N VAL A 195 18.60 -2.96 38.26
CA VAL A 195 19.32 -4.11 37.68
C VAL A 195 18.56 -5.45 37.81
N PRO A 196 17.90 -5.79 38.95
CA PRO A 196 17.13 -7.03 39.08
C PRO A 196 15.87 -7.11 38.20
N ASP A 197 15.40 -6.00 37.65
CA ASP A 197 14.30 -5.98 36.67
C ASP A 197 14.82 -6.18 35.24
N VAL A 198 16.04 -5.69 34.95
CA VAL A 198 16.78 -6.01 33.71
C VAL A 198 17.13 -7.50 33.64
N ASP A 199 17.41 -8.14 34.78
CA ASP A 199 17.65 -9.59 34.85
C ASP A 199 16.44 -10.45 34.43
N LYS A 200 15.22 -9.92 34.52
CA LYS A 200 13.98 -10.58 34.06
C LYS A 200 13.74 -10.42 32.55
N LEU A 201 14.60 -9.67 31.87
CA LEU A 201 14.48 -9.26 30.47
C LEU A 201 15.62 -9.77 29.59
N GLN A 202 16.42 -10.73 30.08
CA GLN A 202 17.40 -11.47 29.28
C GLN A 202 16.70 -12.52 28.39
N GLY A 203 17.29 -12.81 27.22
CA GLY A 203 16.80 -13.80 26.27
C GLY A 203 16.19 -13.21 24.99
N PRO A 204 15.54 -14.04 24.14
CA PRO A 204 14.95 -13.60 22.87
C PRO A 204 13.85 -12.56 23.06
N SER A 205 13.76 -11.63 22.12
CA SER A 205 12.75 -10.57 22.04
C SER A 205 11.32 -11.13 22.05
N GLU A 206 11.07 -12.29 21.43
CA GLU A 206 9.76 -12.96 21.39
C GLU A 206 9.16 -13.16 22.78
N PHE A 207 10.01 -13.45 23.77
CA PHE A 207 9.60 -13.64 25.15
C PHE A 207 9.86 -12.39 26.01
N ALA A 208 11.00 -11.74 25.84
CA ALA A 208 11.45 -10.66 26.72
C ALA A 208 10.80 -9.29 26.42
N ALA A 209 10.64 -8.90 25.15
CA ALA A 209 10.09 -7.58 24.82
C ALA A 209 8.63 -7.40 25.28
N PRO A 210 7.74 -8.42 25.19
CA PRO A 210 6.40 -8.39 25.78
C PRO A 210 6.33 -8.40 27.32
N LEU A 211 7.46 -8.55 28.03
CA LEU A 211 7.52 -8.43 29.49
C LEU A 211 7.79 -6.99 29.96
N VAL A 212 8.37 -6.13 29.11
CA VAL A 212 8.70 -4.74 29.45
C VAL A 212 7.46 -3.96 29.89
N GLU A 213 6.38 -3.99 29.09
CA GLU A 213 5.11 -3.34 29.45
C GLU A 213 4.47 -3.96 30.72
N LYS A 214 4.70 -5.25 31.02
CA LYS A 214 4.20 -5.87 32.27
C LYS A 214 4.95 -5.39 33.50
N LEU A 215 6.29 -5.36 33.44
CA LEU A 215 7.15 -5.01 34.57
C LEU A 215 7.00 -3.53 34.95
N PHE A 216 6.92 -2.64 33.96
CA PHE A 216 6.97 -1.20 34.20
C PHE A 216 5.61 -0.48 34.21
N GLN A 217 4.57 -1.00 33.52
CA GLN A 217 3.22 -0.40 33.56
C GLN A 217 2.27 -1.08 34.56
N GLY A 218 2.72 -2.10 35.31
CA GLY A 218 1.96 -2.71 36.41
C GLY A 218 0.63 -3.35 36.00
N SER A 219 0.56 -3.96 34.81
CA SER A 219 -0.69 -4.44 34.20
C SER A 219 -1.30 -5.66 34.91
N SER A 220 -2.16 -5.37 35.90
CA SER A 220 -2.88 -6.31 36.76
C SER A 220 -4.07 -7.01 36.07
N GLY A 221 -3.81 -7.72 34.97
CA GLY A 221 -4.76 -8.71 34.43
C GLY A 221 -4.65 -9.06 32.96
N GLU A 222 -4.01 -10.20 32.66
CA GLU A 222 -4.46 -11.19 31.64
C GLU A 222 -3.61 -12.48 31.72
N HIS A 223 -3.70 -13.18 32.87
CA HIS A 223 -3.08 -14.50 33.07
C HIS A 223 -3.92 -15.64 32.45
N GLU A 224 -4.25 -15.53 31.17
CA GLU A 224 -5.01 -16.57 30.43
C GLU A 224 -4.75 -16.51 28.90
N ARG A 225 -3.49 -16.31 28.50
CA ARG A 225 -3.05 -16.36 27.10
C ARG A 225 -3.05 -17.82 26.59
N GLY A 226 -4.20 -18.33 26.11
CA GLY A 226 -4.38 -19.77 25.91
C GLY A 226 -5.14 -20.29 24.67
N ARG A 227 -5.58 -19.44 23.72
CA ARG A 227 -6.04 -19.89 22.38
C ARG A 227 -6.26 -18.76 21.38
N PHE A 228 -7.02 -17.74 21.78
CA PHE A 228 -7.53 -16.70 20.87
C PHE A 228 -6.49 -15.65 20.46
N PHE A 229 -6.69 -15.10 19.25
CA PHE A 229 -5.87 -14.09 18.56
C PHE A 229 -4.44 -14.56 18.24
N THR A 230 -4.22 -15.88 18.21
CA THR A 230 -2.89 -16.44 17.96
C THR A 230 -2.42 -16.19 16.52
N ARG A 231 -3.34 -16.15 15.54
CA ARG A 231 -3.02 -15.82 14.14
C ARG A 231 -2.64 -14.35 13.97
N GLU A 232 -3.46 -13.45 14.49
CA GLU A 232 -3.23 -12.00 14.46
C GLU A 232 -1.86 -11.64 15.04
N ARG A 233 -1.57 -12.15 16.25
CA ARG A 233 -0.26 -11.95 16.89
C ARG A 233 0.89 -12.57 16.10
N ALA A 234 0.72 -13.76 15.52
CA ALA A 234 1.77 -14.38 14.72
C ALA A 234 2.02 -13.65 13.38
N ALA A 235 1.00 -12.99 12.82
CA ALA A 235 1.10 -12.24 11.57
C ALA A 235 1.66 -10.81 11.73
N THR A 236 1.60 -10.24 12.95
CA THR A 236 2.05 -8.85 13.20
C THR A 236 3.19 -8.70 14.22
N SER A 237 3.48 -9.73 15.02
CA SER A 237 4.56 -9.70 16.02
C SER A 237 5.94 -9.60 15.35
N PRO A 238 6.68 -8.49 15.52
CA PRO A 238 8.00 -8.30 14.91
C PRO A 238 9.07 -9.19 15.54
N TRP A 239 8.82 -9.72 16.75
CA TRP A 239 9.89 -10.17 17.63
C TRP A 239 10.63 -11.41 17.16
N LYS A 240 9.91 -12.42 16.63
CA LYS A 240 10.53 -13.65 16.13
C LYS A 240 11.38 -13.39 14.88
N GLU A 241 10.92 -12.52 14.00
CA GLU A 241 11.67 -12.06 12.83
C GLU A 241 12.92 -11.27 13.25
N LEU A 242 12.79 -10.38 14.25
CA LEU A 242 13.91 -9.61 14.80
C LEU A 242 14.96 -10.50 15.48
N ASP A 243 14.53 -11.54 16.19
CA ASP A 243 15.42 -12.51 16.82
C ASP A 243 16.15 -13.37 15.76
N HIS A 244 15.47 -13.73 14.66
CA HIS A 244 16.10 -14.45 13.54
C HIS A 244 17.11 -13.56 12.78
N GLU A 245 16.77 -12.28 12.50
CA GLU A 245 17.76 -11.31 12.00
C GLU A 245 18.96 -11.18 12.93
N GLN A 246 18.73 -11.10 14.25
CA GLN A 246 19.81 -11.02 15.23
C GLN A 246 20.67 -12.30 15.27
N GLU A 247 20.09 -13.47 15.03
CA GLU A 247 20.79 -14.75 14.96
C GLU A 247 21.69 -14.84 13.72
N CYS A 248 21.17 -14.54 12.52
CA CYS A 248 21.98 -14.44 11.29
C CYS A 248 23.14 -13.43 11.48
N ALA A 249 22.85 -12.26 12.06
CA ALA A 249 23.84 -11.22 12.32
C ALA A 249 24.99 -11.66 13.24
N ASN A 250 24.71 -12.57 14.18
CA ASN A 250 25.70 -13.11 15.11
C ASN A 250 26.59 -14.19 14.46
N HIS A 251 26.06 -14.92 13.47
CA HIS A 251 26.83 -15.91 12.69
C HIS A 251 27.65 -15.26 11.57
N GLY A 252 27.27 -14.05 11.13
CA GLY A 252 27.91 -13.31 10.04
C GLY A 252 27.16 -13.42 8.72
N ASP A 253 25.98 -14.04 8.72
CA ASP A 253 25.13 -14.24 7.56
C ASP A 253 24.36 -12.96 7.22
N GLY A 254 24.12 -12.72 5.92
CA GLY A 254 23.30 -11.60 5.44
C GLY A 254 21.81 -11.91 5.49
N PHE A 255 20.96 -10.87 5.58
CA PHE A 255 19.50 -11.03 5.60
C PHE A 255 18.87 -11.13 4.20
N HIS A 256 19.64 -11.66 3.26
CA HIS A 256 19.18 -12.03 1.91
C HIS A 256 18.46 -13.38 1.98
N ARG A 257 18.15 -14.00 0.84
CA ARG A 257 17.36 -15.23 0.84
C ARG A 257 18.23 -16.46 1.14
N ASP A 258 17.79 -17.29 2.09
CA ASP A 258 18.42 -18.56 2.46
C ASP A 258 17.90 -19.76 1.63
N SER A 259 18.33 -20.98 1.98
CA SER A 259 17.89 -22.24 1.36
C SER A 259 16.41 -22.55 1.58
N ASP A 260 15.86 -22.08 2.70
CA ASP A 260 14.54 -22.43 3.21
C ASP A 260 13.47 -21.41 2.76
N GLY A 261 13.93 -20.35 2.08
CA GLY A 261 13.12 -19.29 1.49
C GLY A 261 12.84 -18.10 2.42
N TRP A 262 13.40 -18.08 3.63
CA TRP A 262 13.38 -16.90 4.48
C TRP A 262 14.35 -15.84 3.95
N TYR A 263 14.08 -14.59 4.33
CA TYR A 263 14.90 -13.41 4.11
C TYR A 263 14.47 -12.35 5.12
N GLY A 264 15.36 -11.49 5.60
CA GLY A 264 15.02 -10.53 6.65
C GLY A 264 14.62 -9.13 6.15
N GLY A 265 14.86 -8.14 7.00
CA GLY A 265 14.60 -6.74 6.74
C GLY A 265 13.12 -6.35 6.83
N LYS A 266 12.29 -7.16 7.51
CA LYS A 266 10.82 -7.00 7.56
C LYS A 266 10.31 -6.22 8.78
N VAL A 267 11.13 -5.94 9.80
CA VAL A 267 10.69 -5.23 11.01
C VAL A 267 10.81 -3.71 10.82
N HIS A 268 9.73 -2.98 11.09
CA HIS A 268 9.67 -1.54 10.89
C HIS A 268 9.72 -0.81 12.23
N PHE A 269 10.85 -0.16 12.50
CA PHE A 269 11.04 0.70 13.65
C PHE A 269 10.57 2.13 13.31
N SER A 270 9.42 2.53 13.84
CA SER A 270 8.79 3.82 13.53
C SER A 270 8.63 4.74 14.74
N ALA A 271 8.60 6.05 14.50
CA ALA A 271 8.41 7.08 15.50
C ALA A 271 7.63 8.26 14.92
N ALA A 272 7.01 9.07 15.78
CA ALA A 272 6.28 10.28 15.42
C ALA A 272 6.98 11.54 15.94
N LEU A 273 7.07 12.57 15.10
CA LEU A 273 7.55 13.90 15.50
C LEU A 273 6.39 14.74 16.06
N LYS A 274 6.60 15.40 17.21
CA LYS A 274 5.67 16.38 17.77
C LYS A 274 6.37 17.70 18.13
N LEU A 275 5.60 18.78 18.15
CA LEU A 275 6.01 20.07 18.72
C LEU A 275 5.81 20.06 20.24
N CYS A 276 6.74 20.65 20.98
CA CYS A 276 6.54 20.99 22.39
C CYS A 276 6.18 22.47 22.52
N ASP A 277 5.07 22.77 23.20
CA ASP A 277 4.60 24.15 23.45
C ASP A 277 5.17 24.75 24.76
N GLU A 278 6.19 24.14 25.37
CA GLU A 278 6.76 24.59 26.63
C GLU A 278 7.69 25.81 26.46
N GLU A 279 7.59 26.74 27.40
CA GLU A 279 8.26 28.05 27.47
C GLU A 279 8.05 29.00 26.26
N LYS A 280 7.01 29.85 26.36
CA LYS A 280 6.80 31.09 25.57
C LYS A 280 7.88 32.18 25.79
N ARG A 281 9.14 31.80 26.05
CA ARG A 281 10.27 32.68 26.42
C ARG A 281 11.56 32.46 25.62
N LYS A 282 11.63 31.48 24.71
CA LYS A 282 12.78 31.29 23.80
C LYS A 282 12.30 31.10 22.35
N GLN A 283 12.94 31.78 21.40
CA GLN A 283 12.50 31.86 19.98
C GLN A 283 12.85 30.62 19.14
N ARG A 284 12.69 29.41 19.66
CA ARG A 284 12.87 28.16 18.91
C ARG A 284 11.85 27.11 19.34
N SER A 285 11.02 26.65 18.41
CA SER A 285 10.19 25.45 18.58
C SER A 285 11.09 24.26 18.90
N SER A 286 10.84 23.59 20.01
CA SER A 286 11.46 22.30 20.32
C SER A 286 10.62 21.17 19.74
N TYR A 287 11.28 20.19 19.12
CA TYR A 287 10.64 18.96 18.65
C TYR A 287 10.94 17.80 19.61
N LYS A 288 9.94 16.96 19.86
CA LYS A 288 10.08 15.68 20.57
C LYS A 288 9.74 14.50 19.66
N ILE A 289 10.56 13.47 19.70
CA ILE A 289 10.37 12.21 18.96
C ILE A 289 9.78 11.18 19.93
N TYR A 290 8.65 10.58 19.56
CA TYR A 290 7.96 9.54 20.32
C TYR A 290 8.05 8.20 19.57
N LEU A 291 8.54 7.14 20.22
CA LEU A 291 8.67 5.84 19.56
C LEU A 291 7.34 5.07 19.53
N ASN A 292 7.03 4.46 18.39
CA ASN A 292 5.89 3.56 18.25
C ASN A 292 6.27 2.13 18.67
N LYS A 293 5.30 1.21 18.68
CA LYS A 293 5.62 -0.23 18.72
C LYS A 293 6.26 -0.63 17.37
N PRO A 294 7.25 -1.52 17.32
CA PRO A 294 7.73 -2.06 16.06
C PRO A 294 6.67 -2.97 15.46
N GLU A 295 6.61 -3.03 14.13
CA GLU A 295 5.58 -3.74 13.37
C GLU A 295 6.23 -4.58 12.25
N LEU A 296 5.57 -5.64 11.79
CA LEU A 296 5.97 -6.34 10.57
C LEU A 296 5.48 -5.59 9.33
N GLY A 297 6.37 -5.39 8.36
CA GLY A 297 6.10 -4.66 7.12
C GLY A 297 6.91 -5.18 5.92
N PRO A 298 6.79 -4.52 4.76
CA PRO A 298 7.51 -4.92 3.54
C PRO A 298 9.04 -4.74 3.69
N SER A 299 9.79 -5.71 3.17
CA SER A 299 11.26 -5.67 3.16
C SER A 299 11.83 -4.75 2.06
N SER A 300 13.08 -4.33 2.23
CA SER A 300 13.81 -3.45 1.31
C SER A 300 15.27 -3.90 1.20
N ARG A 301 16.00 -3.48 0.14
CA ARG A 301 17.42 -3.81 -0.01
C ARG A 301 18.26 -3.30 1.17
N LEU A 302 17.97 -2.09 1.66
CA LEU A 302 18.72 -1.51 2.78
C LEU A 302 18.46 -2.26 4.09
N SER A 303 17.20 -2.63 4.39
CA SER A 303 16.91 -3.43 5.58
C SER A 303 17.43 -4.87 5.48
N ARG A 304 17.57 -5.44 4.27
CA ARG A 304 18.26 -6.72 4.05
C ARG A 304 19.79 -6.65 4.16
N GLN A 305 20.40 -5.51 3.85
CA GLN A 305 21.85 -5.35 3.94
C GLN A 305 22.34 -4.95 5.33
N PHE A 306 21.59 -4.11 6.04
CA PHE A 306 22.00 -3.51 7.32
C PHE A 306 21.18 -4.00 8.52
N GLY A 307 20.15 -4.81 8.29
CA GLY A 307 19.21 -5.26 9.31
C GLY A 307 18.08 -4.27 9.54
N SER A 308 16.94 -4.74 10.06
CA SER A 308 15.80 -3.89 10.37
C SER A 308 16.11 -2.84 11.43
N HIS A 309 16.89 -3.20 12.46
CA HIS A 309 17.28 -2.32 13.56
C HIS A 309 18.05 -1.06 13.11
N ALA A 310 18.75 -1.15 11.97
CA ALA A 310 19.55 -0.04 11.45
C ALA A 310 18.71 1.08 10.82
N ILE A 311 17.43 0.85 10.47
CA ILE A 311 16.59 1.85 9.79
C ILE A 311 15.46 2.34 10.70
N LEU A 312 15.52 3.62 11.06
CA LEU A 312 14.50 4.32 11.84
C LEU A 312 13.64 5.22 10.93
N ARG A 313 12.32 5.08 11.00
CA ARG A 313 11.34 5.84 10.21
C ARG A 313 10.64 6.87 11.09
N ILE A 314 10.84 8.17 10.84
CA ILE A 314 10.20 9.25 11.61
C ILE A 314 9.11 9.90 10.76
N ARG A 315 7.84 9.64 11.10
CA ARG A 315 6.66 10.28 10.48
C ARG A 315 6.47 11.69 11.06
N ILE A 316 6.16 12.65 10.20
CA ILE A 316 5.89 14.06 10.53
C ILE A 316 4.45 14.37 10.12
N SER A 317 3.60 14.84 11.04
CA SER A 317 2.23 15.20 10.67
C SER A 317 2.17 16.42 9.75
N ARG A 318 1.15 16.47 8.87
CA ARG A 318 0.92 17.56 7.90
C ARG A 318 0.99 18.96 8.58
N THR A 319 0.44 19.06 9.79
CA THR A 319 0.44 20.24 10.68
C THR A 319 1.82 20.76 11.10
N ILE A 320 2.86 19.92 11.07
CA ILE A 320 4.26 20.32 11.35
C ILE A 320 4.99 20.65 10.03
N LEU A 321 4.77 19.82 8.99
CA LEU A 321 5.41 19.95 7.68
C LEU A 321 5.11 21.30 7.00
N GLY A 322 3.92 21.87 7.24
CA GLY A 322 3.50 23.17 6.72
C GLY A 322 4.02 24.42 7.44
N LYS A 323 4.81 24.30 8.53
CA LYS A 323 5.20 25.45 9.38
C LYS A 323 6.57 26.06 9.05
N ASP A 324 7.65 25.32 9.27
CA ASP A 324 9.02 25.77 8.95
C ASP A 324 9.86 24.59 8.44
N GLN A 325 9.87 24.43 7.12
CA GLN A 325 10.63 23.41 6.40
C GLN A 325 12.15 23.60 6.57
N SER A 326 12.62 24.83 6.77
CA SER A 326 14.04 25.12 7.02
C SER A 326 14.47 24.73 8.43
N ALA A 327 13.59 24.84 9.42
CA ALA A 327 13.84 24.30 10.76
C ALA A 327 13.83 22.76 10.75
N LEU A 328 12.91 22.12 10.01
CA LEU A 328 12.87 20.66 9.88
C LEU A 328 14.14 20.09 9.24
N VAL A 329 14.61 20.64 8.13
CA VAL A 329 15.89 20.20 7.52
C VAL A 329 17.05 20.35 8.53
N ARG A 330 17.19 21.52 9.18
CA ARG A 330 18.22 21.76 10.21
C ARG A 330 18.11 20.86 11.45
N PHE A 331 16.92 20.34 11.74
CA PHE A 331 16.71 19.36 12.80
C PHE A 331 17.19 17.98 12.35
N PHE A 332 16.76 17.49 11.18
CA PHE A 332 17.12 16.17 10.68
C PHE A 332 18.57 16.04 10.17
N SER A 333 19.27 17.14 9.89
CA SER A 333 20.74 17.16 9.69
C SER A 333 21.57 16.86 10.96
N GLN A 334 20.93 16.71 12.14
CA GLN A 334 21.63 16.42 13.39
C GLN A 334 21.97 14.93 13.55
N ARG A 335 22.77 14.62 14.58
CA ARG A 335 22.99 13.25 15.07
C ARG A 335 21.87 12.88 16.05
N PHE A 336 21.30 11.69 15.91
CA PHE A 336 20.24 11.19 16.79
C PHE A 336 20.74 9.97 17.57
N MET A 337 20.61 9.97 18.90
CA MET A 337 21.07 8.87 19.77
C MET A 337 19.88 8.06 20.28
N LEU A 338 19.93 6.75 20.04
CA LEU A 338 18.90 5.79 20.47
C LEU A 338 19.56 4.45 20.81
N CYS A 339 19.27 3.91 22.00
CA CYS A 339 19.80 2.61 22.47
C CYS A 339 21.34 2.48 22.35
N GLY A 340 22.08 3.58 22.48
CA GLY A 340 23.55 3.60 22.38
C GLY A 340 24.13 3.67 20.97
N MET A 341 23.29 3.61 19.93
CA MET A 341 23.69 3.85 18.53
C MET A 341 23.45 5.31 18.12
N ILE A 342 24.25 5.78 17.14
CA ILE A 342 24.05 7.08 16.48
C ILE A 342 23.39 6.86 15.11
N TYR A 343 22.29 7.55 14.89
CA TYR A 343 21.51 7.56 13.65
C TYR A 343 21.63 8.92 12.94
N ARG A 344 21.57 8.91 11.60
CA ARG A 344 21.50 10.10 10.74
C ARG A 344 20.45 9.98 9.66
N ALA A 345 19.77 11.09 9.35
CA ALA A 345 18.80 11.13 8.28
C ALA A 345 19.48 11.12 6.90
N PHE A 346 19.11 10.16 6.06
CA PHE A 346 19.67 9.95 4.72
C PHE A 346 18.66 10.10 3.58
N TYR A 347 17.36 10.18 3.87
CA TYR A 347 16.34 10.43 2.87
C TYR A 347 15.04 10.97 3.50
N ALA A 348 14.25 11.74 2.75
CA ALA A 348 12.91 12.14 3.14
C ALA A 348 11.92 12.02 1.97
N LYS A 349 10.75 11.41 2.23
CA LYS A 349 9.67 11.19 1.25
C LYS A 349 8.34 10.98 2.00
N ASP A 350 7.23 11.47 1.44
CA ASP A 350 5.85 11.29 1.93
C ASP A 350 5.70 11.51 3.45
N GLY A 351 6.03 12.71 3.92
CA GLY A 351 5.98 13.07 5.36
C GLY A 351 6.94 12.30 6.27
N THR A 352 7.73 11.36 5.74
CA THR A 352 8.58 10.44 6.50
C THR A 352 10.06 10.70 6.25
N VAL A 353 10.84 10.77 7.33
CA VAL A 353 12.30 10.86 7.28
C VAL A 353 12.91 9.51 7.64
N PHE A 354 13.83 9.04 6.81
CA PHE A 354 14.54 7.77 6.97
C PHE A 354 15.92 8.04 7.55
N LEU A 355 16.19 7.43 8.69
CA LEU A 355 17.46 7.50 9.39
C LEU A 355 18.15 6.14 9.34
N ILE A 356 19.47 6.14 9.16
CA ILE A 356 20.34 4.96 9.19
C ILE A 356 21.24 5.01 10.42
N ALA A 357 21.46 3.86 11.08
CA ALA A 357 22.47 3.70 12.11
C ALA A 357 23.89 3.85 11.52
N THR A 358 24.82 4.35 12.32
CA THR A 358 26.19 4.67 11.91
C THR A 358 27.19 4.20 12.96
N ASP A 359 28.45 4.02 12.58
CA ASP A 359 29.52 3.61 13.51
C ASP A 359 30.10 4.75 14.38
N GLU A 360 29.48 5.94 14.34
CA GLU A 360 29.86 7.08 15.17
C GLU A 360 29.65 6.77 16.67
N LEU A 361 30.73 6.77 17.44
CA LEU A 361 30.70 6.36 18.84
C LEU A 361 30.03 7.39 19.77
N SER A 362 29.15 6.90 20.65
CA SER A 362 28.58 7.68 21.76
C SER A 362 29.58 7.81 22.94
N GLY A 363 30.71 8.48 22.68
CA GLY A 363 31.80 8.69 23.65
C GLY A 363 32.92 7.66 23.53
N THR A 364 33.47 7.22 24.66
CA THR A 364 34.68 6.38 24.73
C THR A 364 34.41 4.87 24.84
N GLY A 365 33.16 4.43 24.74
CA GLY A 365 32.79 3.01 24.74
C GLY A 365 32.83 2.37 23.34
N PRO A 366 32.87 1.04 23.25
CA PRO A 366 32.58 0.34 22.00
C PRO A 366 31.10 0.52 21.60
N LEU A 367 30.76 0.14 20.37
CA LEU A 367 29.37 0.03 19.93
C LEU A 367 28.63 -1.09 20.73
N PRO A 368 27.31 -0.96 20.96
CA PRO A 368 26.51 -1.99 21.65
C PRO A 368 26.54 -3.35 20.95
N HIS A 369 26.40 -4.45 21.70
CA HIS A 369 26.37 -5.80 21.12
C HIS A 369 25.24 -5.99 20.08
N HIS A 370 24.11 -5.29 20.26
CA HIS A 370 22.97 -5.39 19.37
C HIS A 370 23.11 -4.59 18.06
N SER A 371 24.18 -3.80 17.88
CA SER A 371 24.47 -3.16 16.59
C SER A 371 25.26 -4.12 15.68
N GLN A 372 24.69 -5.31 15.45
CA GLN A 372 25.22 -6.29 14.50
C GLN A 372 24.18 -6.51 13.38
N PRO A 373 24.58 -6.43 12.10
CA PRO A 373 25.95 -6.29 11.60
C PRO A 373 26.48 -4.88 11.88
N ARG A 374 27.79 -4.75 12.15
CA ARG A 374 28.41 -3.45 12.47
C ARG A 374 27.99 -2.39 11.44
N PRO A 375 27.38 -1.26 11.85
CA PRO A 375 27.04 -0.17 10.94
C PRO A 375 28.25 0.37 10.17
N LEU A 376 27.99 0.97 9.02
CA LEU A 376 28.99 1.74 8.26
C LEU A 376 29.12 3.16 8.81
N SER A 377 30.18 3.87 8.42
CA SER A 377 30.16 5.33 8.54
C SER A 377 29.08 5.90 7.61
N PHE A 378 28.56 7.09 7.92
CA PHE A 378 27.51 7.70 7.10
C PHE A 378 27.94 7.89 5.63
N LEU A 379 29.20 8.30 5.40
CA LEU A 379 29.72 8.49 4.04
C LEU A 379 29.94 7.15 3.33
N ASP A 380 30.32 6.09 4.04
CA ASP A 380 30.47 4.75 3.46
C ASP A 380 29.12 4.13 3.12
N PHE A 381 28.07 4.37 3.92
CA PHE A 381 26.69 4.02 3.57
C PHE A 381 26.22 4.75 2.29
N LEU A 382 26.44 6.06 2.20
CA LEU A 382 26.07 6.84 1.00
C LEU A 382 26.83 6.35 -0.23
N ASN A 383 28.12 6.03 -0.10
CA ASN A 383 28.94 5.48 -1.19
C ASN A 383 28.60 4.04 -1.55
N TRP A 384 28.20 3.21 -0.58
CA TRP A 384 27.73 1.83 -0.84
C TRP A 384 26.46 1.83 -1.68
N HIS A 385 25.51 2.73 -1.39
CA HIS A 385 24.24 2.78 -2.13
C HIS A 385 24.35 3.55 -3.46
N ASN A 386 24.97 4.72 -3.49
CA ASN A 386 25.10 5.55 -4.70
C ASN A 386 26.47 6.30 -4.73
N PRO A 387 27.56 5.64 -5.19
CA PRO A 387 28.91 6.19 -5.13
C PRO A 387 29.03 7.53 -5.89
N ILE A 388 29.24 8.63 -5.16
CA ILE A 388 29.14 9.99 -5.73
C ILE A 388 30.21 10.27 -6.80
N LEU A 389 31.40 9.68 -6.68
CA LEU A 389 32.48 9.80 -7.67
C LEU A 389 32.11 9.18 -9.02
N LEU A 390 31.53 7.97 -9.01
CA LEU A 390 31.12 7.23 -10.21
C LEU A 390 29.84 7.79 -10.84
N ASN A 391 29.05 8.51 -10.03
CA ASN A 391 27.79 9.14 -10.41
C ASN A 391 27.90 10.68 -10.50
N SER A 392 29.12 11.19 -10.65
CA SER A 392 29.48 12.61 -10.66
C SER A 392 28.79 13.46 -11.74
N SER A 393 28.33 12.82 -12.83
CA SER A 393 27.53 13.43 -13.90
C SER A 393 26.04 13.61 -13.57
N GLN A 394 25.56 13.10 -12.43
CA GLN A 394 24.19 13.36 -11.96
C GLN A 394 24.10 14.77 -11.34
N THR A 395 22.95 15.44 -11.51
CA THR A 395 22.60 16.58 -10.65
C THR A 395 22.40 16.10 -9.22
N MET A 396 22.66 16.94 -8.22
CA MET A 396 22.51 16.55 -6.81
C MET A 396 21.09 16.08 -6.46
N ALA A 397 20.06 16.68 -7.08
CA ALA A 397 18.67 16.22 -6.99
C ALA A 397 18.48 14.79 -7.55
N LYS A 398 19.05 14.47 -8.72
CA LYS A 398 19.03 13.11 -9.29
C LYS A 398 19.75 12.13 -8.36
N TRP A 399 20.96 12.47 -7.91
CA TRP A 399 21.77 11.62 -7.02
C TRP A 399 21.03 11.32 -5.70
N ALA A 400 20.46 12.34 -5.05
CA ALA A 400 19.67 12.19 -3.84
C ALA A 400 18.39 11.35 -4.06
N SER A 401 17.70 11.53 -5.19
CA SER A 401 16.50 10.75 -5.53
C SER A 401 16.75 9.24 -5.63
N ARG A 402 18.00 8.79 -5.82
CA ARG A 402 18.33 7.37 -5.96
C ARG A 402 18.29 6.59 -4.65
N PHE A 403 18.27 7.24 -3.49
CA PHE A 403 18.16 6.53 -2.20
C PHE A 403 16.80 5.82 -2.03
N ALA A 404 15.75 6.29 -2.72
CA ALA A 404 14.46 5.59 -2.82
C ALA A 404 14.54 4.18 -3.45
N LEU A 405 15.55 3.89 -4.27
CA LEU A 405 15.72 2.56 -4.87
C LEU A 405 16.10 1.51 -3.81
N GLY A 406 16.89 1.89 -2.81
CA GLY A 406 17.26 1.00 -1.70
C GLY A 406 16.11 0.76 -0.72
N LEU A 407 15.25 1.76 -0.54
CA LEU A 407 14.03 1.71 0.28
C LEU A 407 12.82 1.08 -0.42
N SER A 408 12.95 0.64 -1.68
CA SER A 408 11.82 0.11 -2.45
C SER A 408 11.31 -1.23 -1.87
N ASN A 409 10.03 -1.26 -1.50
CA ASN A 409 9.30 -2.46 -1.05
C ASN A 409 9.48 -3.60 -2.07
N SER A 410 10.26 -4.61 -1.72
CA SER A 410 10.74 -5.64 -2.64
C SER A 410 11.06 -6.94 -1.93
N VAL A 411 10.88 -8.06 -2.63
CA VAL A 411 11.25 -9.40 -2.17
C VAL A 411 12.53 -9.83 -2.89
N PRO A 412 13.55 -10.36 -2.18
CA PRO A 412 14.75 -10.88 -2.84
C PRO A 412 14.39 -12.15 -3.63
N GLY A 413 14.71 -12.12 -4.93
CA GLY A 413 14.70 -13.27 -5.82
C GLY A 413 16.04 -14.00 -5.81
N ILE A 414 16.50 -14.45 -6.98
CA ILE A 414 17.79 -15.10 -7.16
C ILE A 414 18.95 -14.10 -7.29
N ILE A 415 20.16 -14.54 -6.93
CA ILE A 415 21.43 -13.89 -7.26
C ILE A 415 21.79 -14.23 -8.72
N ILE A 416 22.25 -13.23 -9.49
CA ILE A 416 22.81 -13.44 -10.83
C ILE A 416 24.32 -13.21 -10.77
N ALA A 417 25.11 -14.18 -11.26
CA ALA A 417 26.56 -14.06 -11.35
C ALA A 417 26.96 -12.82 -12.19
N ARG A 418 28.05 -12.14 -11.85
CA ARG A 418 28.39 -10.83 -12.43
C ARG A 418 28.62 -10.90 -13.94
N GLU A 419 29.18 -12.00 -14.40
CA GLU A 419 29.39 -12.41 -15.79
C GLU A 419 28.07 -12.63 -16.57
N ASN A 420 26.98 -12.98 -15.88
CA ASN A 420 25.65 -13.21 -16.46
C ASN A 420 24.76 -11.93 -16.43
N ILE A 421 25.30 -10.81 -15.95
CA ILE A 421 24.66 -9.48 -16.03
C ILE A 421 25.18 -8.78 -17.28
N MET A 422 24.52 -9.10 -18.39
CA MET A 422 24.86 -8.61 -19.73
C MET A 422 24.38 -7.18 -19.94
N PHE A 423 25.01 -6.46 -20.88
CA PHE A 423 24.66 -5.09 -21.21
C PHE A 423 24.30 -4.96 -22.70
N LEU A 424 23.13 -4.40 -22.98
CA LEU A 424 22.65 -4.05 -24.31
C LEU A 424 22.74 -2.54 -24.53
N LYS A 425 22.58 -2.11 -25.78
CA LYS A 425 22.36 -0.68 -26.10
C LYS A 425 20.86 -0.36 -25.99
N ASP A 426 20.54 0.88 -25.68
CA ASP A 426 19.19 1.41 -25.94
C ASP A 426 18.98 1.53 -27.46
N GLU A 427 17.77 1.22 -27.92
CA GLU A 427 17.38 1.34 -29.33
C GLU A 427 16.86 2.76 -29.59
N VAL A 428 17.56 3.52 -30.43
CA VAL A 428 17.31 4.96 -30.59
C VAL A 428 16.87 5.28 -32.02
N SER A 429 15.73 5.95 -32.15
CA SER A 429 15.19 6.43 -33.43
C SER A 429 14.97 7.95 -33.36
N GLU A 430 15.55 8.69 -34.31
CA GLU A 430 15.54 10.17 -34.38
C GLU A 430 15.92 10.91 -33.07
N GLY A 431 16.62 10.23 -32.15
CA GLY A 431 17.00 10.75 -30.83
C GLY A 431 16.04 10.40 -29.68
N SER A 432 14.93 9.71 -29.98
CA SER A 432 14.05 9.08 -28.99
C SER A 432 14.57 7.69 -28.64
N ASP A 433 14.72 7.37 -27.36
CA ASP A 433 14.97 6.00 -26.88
C ASP A 433 13.65 5.21 -26.94
N MET A 434 13.59 4.21 -27.80
CA MET A 434 12.41 3.37 -28.04
C MET A 434 12.25 2.26 -26.99
N THR A 435 13.19 2.16 -26.04
CA THR A 435 13.34 1.07 -25.07
C THR A 435 13.52 1.51 -23.61
N ASP A 436 13.43 2.81 -23.30
CA ASP A 436 13.74 3.38 -21.97
C ASP A 436 13.05 2.61 -20.84
N GLY A 437 13.84 1.97 -19.97
CA GLY A 437 13.36 1.24 -18.82
C GLY A 437 13.20 -0.28 -19.01
N ALA A 438 13.30 -0.81 -20.23
CA ALA A 438 13.10 -2.25 -20.53
C ALA A 438 14.39 -2.99 -20.91
N GLY A 439 14.62 -4.12 -20.23
CA GLY A 439 15.71 -5.08 -20.50
C GLY A 439 15.17 -6.51 -20.61
N TYR A 440 16.05 -7.52 -20.62
CA TYR A 440 15.65 -8.92 -20.76
C TYR A 440 16.09 -9.83 -19.60
N ILE A 441 15.40 -10.95 -19.46
CA ILE A 441 15.67 -12.05 -18.53
C ILE A 441 15.30 -13.37 -19.23
N ASN A 442 16.09 -14.43 -19.07
CA ASN A 442 15.83 -15.70 -19.76
C ASN A 442 14.92 -16.66 -18.97
N LEU A 443 14.41 -17.69 -19.66
CA LEU A 443 13.55 -18.70 -19.04
C LEU A 443 14.21 -19.46 -17.87
N ALA A 444 15.54 -19.62 -17.82
CA ALA A 444 16.20 -20.20 -16.65
C ALA A 444 15.97 -19.37 -15.39
N ALA A 445 16.28 -18.07 -15.46
CA ALA A 445 16.04 -17.14 -14.35
C ALA A 445 14.53 -17.03 -14.00
N LEU A 446 13.65 -16.92 -15.01
CA LEU A 446 12.20 -16.85 -14.79
C LEU A 446 11.62 -18.13 -14.15
N ARG A 447 12.10 -19.34 -14.51
CA ARG A 447 11.67 -20.61 -13.91
C ARG A 447 12.08 -20.73 -12.44
N LEU A 448 13.27 -20.24 -12.08
CA LEU A 448 13.70 -20.18 -10.69
C LEU A 448 12.80 -19.22 -9.88
N LEU A 449 12.53 -18.02 -10.40
CA LEU A 449 11.62 -17.06 -9.75
C LEU A 449 10.18 -17.58 -9.64
N LEU A 450 9.68 -18.32 -10.64
CA LEU A 450 8.38 -19.01 -10.61
C LEU A 450 8.29 -19.96 -9.40
N GLY A 451 9.27 -20.86 -9.23
CA GLY A 451 9.30 -21.78 -8.09
C GLY A 451 9.48 -21.05 -6.75
N LEU A 452 10.29 -19.99 -6.72
CA LEU A 452 10.62 -19.22 -5.52
C LEU A 452 9.44 -18.42 -4.94
N PHE A 453 8.52 -17.99 -5.80
CA PHE A 453 7.34 -17.19 -5.42
C PHE A 453 6.01 -17.93 -5.57
N ASN A 454 6.02 -19.15 -6.11
CA ASN A 454 4.85 -19.98 -6.39
C ASN A 454 3.78 -19.21 -7.20
N TRP A 455 4.20 -18.55 -8.28
CA TRP A 455 3.27 -17.97 -9.27
C TRP A 455 2.55 -19.08 -10.04
N GLY A 456 1.37 -18.79 -10.62
CA GLY A 456 0.60 -19.78 -11.38
C GLY A 456 1.22 -20.14 -12.73
N THR A 457 1.82 -19.15 -13.39
CA THR A 457 2.43 -19.26 -14.73
C THR A 457 3.76 -18.51 -14.79
N ILE A 458 4.53 -18.72 -15.87
CA ILE A 458 5.74 -17.93 -16.15
C ILE A 458 5.30 -16.52 -16.61
N PRO A 459 5.66 -15.44 -15.89
CA PRO A 459 5.30 -14.09 -16.30
C PRO A 459 6.14 -13.64 -17.51
N THR A 460 5.51 -12.90 -18.41
CA THR A 460 6.17 -12.22 -19.54
C THR A 460 7.20 -11.20 -19.07
N ALA A 461 6.95 -10.52 -17.95
CA ALA A 461 7.83 -9.49 -17.42
C ALA A 461 7.83 -9.44 -15.89
N ILE A 462 8.93 -8.95 -15.32
CA ILE A 462 9.05 -8.60 -13.90
C ILE A 462 9.48 -7.14 -13.73
N GLN A 463 8.90 -6.45 -12.76
CA GLN A 463 9.41 -5.15 -12.31
C GLN A 463 10.39 -5.41 -11.17
N CYS A 464 11.69 -5.22 -11.43
CA CYS A 464 12.76 -5.57 -10.50
C CYS A 464 13.90 -4.53 -10.47
N ARG A 465 14.77 -4.62 -9.45
CA ARG A 465 15.93 -3.74 -9.19
C ARG A 465 17.17 -4.64 -9.03
N ILE A 466 18.20 -4.43 -9.86
CA ILE A 466 19.44 -5.24 -9.89
C ILE A 466 20.59 -4.42 -10.50
N ALA A 467 21.81 -4.56 -10.01
CA ALA A 467 23.05 -3.92 -10.52
C ALA A 467 22.99 -2.39 -10.74
N GLY A 468 22.12 -1.68 -10.01
CA GLY A 468 21.89 -0.23 -10.16
C GLY A 468 20.80 0.12 -11.19
N ALA A 469 20.22 -0.88 -11.84
CA ALA A 469 19.08 -0.77 -12.73
C ALA A 469 17.75 -0.58 -11.98
N LYS A 470 16.87 0.20 -12.58
CA LYS A 470 15.43 0.26 -12.27
C LYS A 470 14.66 0.14 -13.59
N GLY A 471 13.78 -0.86 -13.68
CA GLY A 471 12.83 -0.97 -14.79
C GLY A 471 12.05 -2.27 -14.82
N LEU A 472 11.69 -2.71 -16.04
CA LEU A 472 11.19 -4.04 -16.35
C LEU A 472 12.29 -4.93 -16.93
N LEU A 473 12.25 -6.23 -16.62
CA LEU A 473 12.92 -7.27 -17.41
C LEU A 473 11.84 -8.14 -18.06
N LEU A 474 11.87 -8.21 -19.39
CA LEU A 474 10.96 -9.02 -20.21
C LEU A 474 11.60 -10.38 -20.50
N ARG A 475 10.81 -11.41 -20.81
CA ARG A 475 11.34 -12.66 -21.39
C ARG A 475 12.21 -12.33 -22.61
N HIS A 476 13.39 -12.94 -22.69
CA HIS A 476 14.33 -12.73 -23.80
C HIS A 476 13.72 -13.17 -25.15
N PRO A 477 13.90 -12.44 -26.26
CA PRO A 477 13.31 -12.79 -27.56
C PRO A 477 14.01 -13.96 -28.27
N ASP A 478 15.32 -14.10 -28.13
CA ASP A 478 16.07 -15.22 -28.71
C ASP A 478 15.69 -16.55 -28.01
N SER A 479 15.47 -17.61 -28.79
CA SER A 479 15.13 -18.93 -28.26
C SER A 479 16.35 -19.63 -27.62
N SER A 480 17.55 -19.44 -28.16
CA SER A 480 18.77 -20.10 -27.65
C SER A 480 19.11 -19.67 -26.22
N GLU A 481 18.98 -18.37 -25.91
CA GLU A 481 19.15 -17.83 -24.57
C GLU A 481 18.11 -18.34 -23.56
N ASN A 482 16.93 -18.77 -24.05
CA ASN A 482 15.86 -19.38 -23.26
C ASN A 482 15.96 -20.91 -23.13
N GLU A 483 16.74 -21.55 -24.00
CA GLU A 483 17.14 -22.98 -23.92
C GLU A 483 18.32 -23.18 -22.97
N SER A 484 19.15 -22.15 -22.77
CA SER A 484 20.20 -22.11 -21.74
C SER A 484 19.65 -22.43 -20.34
N SER A 485 20.39 -23.24 -19.59
CA SER A 485 20.12 -23.53 -18.17
C SER A 485 20.68 -22.48 -17.21
N ILE A 486 21.51 -21.55 -17.70
CA ILE A 486 22.20 -20.55 -16.89
C ILE A 486 21.30 -19.31 -16.71
N PRO A 487 21.02 -18.87 -15.47
CA PRO A 487 20.25 -17.64 -15.22
C PRO A 487 21.02 -16.39 -15.66
N CYS A 488 20.43 -15.63 -16.60
CA CYS A 488 21.01 -14.43 -17.20
C CYS A 488 20.02 -13.26 -17.26
N VAL A 489 20.56 -12.03 -17.20
CA VAL A 489 19.80 -10.78 -17.40
C VAL A 489 20.56 -9.83 -18.33
N TRP A 490 19.83 -9.03 -19.10
CA TRP A 490 20.37 -8.04 -20.03
C TRP A 490 19.84 -6.66 -19.68
N LEU A 491 20.73 -5.74 -19.33
CA LEU A 491 20.41 -4.40 -18.87
C LEU A 491 20.77 -3.34 -19.91
N ARG A 492 19.93 -2.31 -20.08
CA ARG A 492 20.23 -1.17 -20.98
C ARG A 492 20.65 0.09 -20.20
N PRO A 493 21.47 1.01 -20.76
CA PRO A 493 21.90 2.24 -20.10
C PRO A 493 20.76 3.09 -19.54
N SER A 494 19.63 3.18 -20.25
CA SER A 494 18.39 3.81 -19.76
C SER A 494 17.98 3.30 -18.38
N GLN A 495 18.06 1.99 -18.14
CA GLN A 495 17.71 1.36 -16.86
C GLN A 495 18.72 1.68 -15.75
N ILE A 496 20.01 1.88 -16.05
CA ILE A 496 21.08 2.05 -15.05
C ILE A 496 20.98 3.44 -14.39
N LYS A 497 20.24 3.52 -13.29
CA LYS A 497 20.02 4.76 -12.55
C LYS A 497 21.12 5.04 -11.49
N ILE A 498 21.97 4.03 -11.16
CA ILE A 498 23.16 4.11 -10.29
C ILE A 498 24.33 3.32 -10.93
N LYS A 499 25.54 3.88 -10.93
CA LYS A 499 26.78 3.19 -11.32
C LYS A 499 27.57 2.70 -10.10
N TYR A 500 28.05 1.45 -10.14
CA TYR A 500 28.85 0.81 -9.10
C TYR A 500 30.29 0.50 -9.57
N PRO A 501 31.25 0.27 -8.65
CA PRO A 501 32.62 -0.11 -9.02
C PRO A 501 32.67 -1.43 -9.80
N THR A 502 33.51 -1.48 -10.84
CA THR A 502 33.75 -2.70 -11.65
C THR A 502 34.96 -3.51 -11.19
N ASN A 503 35.83 -2.93 -10.36
CA ASN A 503 37.16 -3.44 -10.06
C ASN A 503 37.22 -4.24 -8.74
N GLN A 504 36.05 -4.54 -8.17
CA GLN A 504 35.84 -5.25 -6.92
C GLN A 504 34.63 -6.18 -7.09
N PRO A 505 34.57 -7.33 -6.38
CA PRO A 505 33.36 -8.16 -6.38
C PRO A 505 32.17 -7.34 -5.84
N PRO A 506 31.03 -7.31 -6.53
CA PRO A 506 29.86 -6.57 -6.05
C PRO A 506 29.26 -7.28 -4.82
N PRO A 507 28.75 -6.53 -3.82
CA PRO A 507 27.96 -7.12 -2.74
C PRO A 507 26.74 -7.87 -3.30
N GLU A 508 26.37 -9.01 -2.71
CA GLU A 508 25.26 -9.85 -3.17
C GLU A 508 23.95 -9.06 -3.32
N ALA A 509 23.64 -8.18 -2.36
CA ALA A 509 22.51 -7.25 -2.40
C ALA A 509 22.42 -6.37 -3.66
N GLN A 510 23.53 -6.17 -4.37
CA GLN A 510 23.57 -5.42 -5.63
C GLN A 510 23.37 -6.30 -6.86
N ILE A 511 23.58 -7.63 -6.77
CA ILE A 511 23.41 -8.60 -7.87
C ILE A 511 22.23 -9.57 -7.69
N THR A 512 21.54 -9.52 -6.55
CA THR A 512 20.19 -10.10 -6.36
C THR A 512 19.17 -9.37 -7.23
N ILE A 513 18.26 -10.14 -7.85
CA ILE A 513 17.03 -9.59 -8.45
C ILE A 513 16.05 -9.26 -7.33
N ASP A 514 15.98 -7.99 -6.92
CA ASP A 514 14.92 -7.53 -6.01
C ASP A 514 13.62 -7.37 -6.81
N VAL A 515 12.67 -8.29 -6.64
CA VAL A 515 11.39 -8.29 -7.35
C VAL A 515 10.36 -7.45 -6.60
N LEU A 516 9.67 -6.56 -7.33
CA LEU A 516 8.57 -5.75 -6.80
C LEU A 516 7.21 -6.36 -7.19
N ARG A 517 7.04 -6.73 -8.47
CA ARG A 517 5.81 -7.30 -9.08
C ARG A 517 6.15 -8.13 -10.33
N SER A 518 5.25 -9.04 -10.70
CA SER A 518 5.19 -9.73 -12.00
C SER A 518 4.12 -9.13 -12.94
N SER A 519 4.21 -9.42 -14.23
CA SER A 519 3.25 -8.99 -15.26
C SER A 519 1.88 -9.59 -15.01
N HIS A 520 0.85 -8.75 -15.13
CA HIS A 520 -0.56 -9.15 -15.02
C HIS A 520 -1.43 -8.11 -15.73
N LEU A 521 -2.44 -8.62 -16.44
CA LEU A 521 -3.51 -7.87 -17.07
C LEU A 521 -4.79 -7.99 -16.23
N ARG A 522 -5.67 -7.00 -16.32
CA ARG A 522 -7.05 -7.09 -15.81
C ARG A 522 -8.03 -6.55 -16.84
N THR A 523 -9.20 -7.17 -16.90
CA THR A 523 -10.36 -6.79 -17.72
C THR A 523 -11.61 -7.05 -16.87
N PRO A 524 -12.65 -6.19 -16.89
CA PRO A 524 -12.67 -4.84 -17.47
C PRO A 524 -11.69 -3.88 -16.77
N SER A 525 -11.53 -2.66 -17.28
CA SER A 525 -10.83 -1.56 -16.58
C SER A 525 -11.80 -0.44 -16.16
N HIS A 526 -11.29 0.55 -15.43
CA HIS A 526 -12.03 1.75 -15.06
C HIS A 526 -11.45 2.97 -15.77
N LEU A 527 -12.30 3.94 -16.11
CA LEU A 527 -11.90 5.28 -16.52
C LEU A 527 -11.83 6.19 -15.28
N SER A 528 -10.83 7.05 -15.24
CA SER A 528 -10.77 8.19 -14.31
C SER A 528 -11.49 9.40 -14.90
N ALA A 529 -11.84 10.38 -14.06
CA ALA A 529 -12.42 11.65 -14.52
C ALA A 529 -11.54 12.35 -15.58
N GLU A 530 -10.22 12.28 -15.45
CA GLU A 530 -9.26 12.83 -16.44
C GLU A 530 -9.44 12.19 -17.83
N THR A 531 -9.49 10.86 -17.90
CA THR A 531 -9.70 10.13 -19.17
C THR A 531 -11.11 10.35 -19.73
N ILE A 532 -12.14 10.46 -18.88
CA ILE A 532 -13.51 10.78 -19.32
C ILE A 532 -13.55 12.19 -19.96
N ILE A 533 -12.87 13.17 -19.35
CA ILE A 533 -12.75 14.53 -19.90
C ILE A 533 -12.02 14.51 -21.25
N ASN A 534 -10.87 13.82 -21.35
CA ASN A 534 -10.14 13.73 -22.62
C ASN A 534 -11.01 13.13 -23.73
N LEU A 535 -11.61 11.95 -23.49
CA LEU A 535 -12.42 11.26 -24.48
C LEU A 535 -13.61 12.11 -24.95
N ALA A 536 -14.27 12.83 -24.04
CA ALA A 536 -15.42 13.68 -24.38
C ALA A 536 -15.06 14.93 -25.19
N GLU A 537 -13.98 15.64 -24.82
CA GLU A 537 -13.49 16.78 -25.60
C GLU A 537 -12.95 16.30 -26.97
N ASN A 538 -12.41 15.07 -27.05
CA ASN A 538 -12.11 14.32 -28.29
C ASN A 538 -13.34 13.63 -28.92
N GLN A 539 -14.53 14.23 -28.75
CA GLN A 539 -15.79 13.95 -29.46
C GLN A 539 -16.57 12.68 -29.07
N VAL A 540 -16.19 11.95 -28.01
CA VAL A 540 -17.02 10.84 -27.49
C VAL A 540 -18.30 11.40 -26.82
N PRO A 541 -19.53 11.04 -27.25
CA PRO A 541 -20.74 11.66 -26.74
C PRO A 541 -20.96 11.43 -25.23
N HIS A 542 -21.38 12.48 -24.50
CA HIS A 542 -21.61 12.41 -23.05
C HIS A 542 -22.56 11.26 -22.65
N GLN A 543 -23.53 10.95 -23.50
CA GLN A 543 -24.51 9.88 -23.26
C GLN A 543 -23.87 8.49 -23.16
N VAL A 544 -22.71 8.25 -23.78
CA VAL A 544 -21.96 6.98 -23.63
C VAL A 544 -21.52 6.81 -22.17
N PHE A 545 -20.93 7.85 -21.58
CA PHE A 545 -20.52 7.83 -20.18
C PHE A 545 -21.71 7.81 -19.21
N VAL A 546 -22.82 8.49 -19.52
CA VAL A 546 -24.06 8.42 -18.72
C VAL A 546 -24.69 7.03 -18.76
N ASN A 547 -24.71 6.37 -19.93
CA ASN A 547 -25.22 5.00 -20.06
C ASN A 547 -24.34 4.01 -19.29
N LEU A 548 -23.01 4.10 -19.42
CA LEU A 548 -22.06 3.33 -18.63
C LEU A 548 -22.22 3.62 -17.13
N ALA A 549 -22.46 4.87 -16.73
CA ALA A 549 -22.66 5.24 -15.33
C ALA A 549 -23.90 4.57 -14.73
N LYS A 550 -25.03 4.59 -15.45
CA LYS A 550 -26.28 3.97 -14.99
C LYS A 550 -26.16 2.44 -14.98
N ALA A 551 -25.76 1.83 -16.09
CA ALA A 551 -25.65 0.37 -16.21
C ALA A 551 -24.68 -0.27 -15.21
N ASN A 552 -23.57 0.40 -14.87
CA ASN A 552 -22.66 -0.06 -13.81
C ASN A 552 -23.30 0.02 -12.43
N LEU A 553 -24.02 1.11 -12.10
CA LEU A 553 -24.71 1.24 -10.82
C LEU A 553 -25.87 0.24 -10.70
N ASP A 554 -26.61 0.02 -11.79
CA ASP A 554 -27.65 -1.01 -11.91
C ASP A 554 -27.05 -2.40 -11.62
N ALA A 555 -26.01 -2.79 -12.35
CA ALA A 555 -25.36 -4.09 -12.18
C ALA A 555 -24.80 -4.32 -10.76
N ILE A 556 -24.36 -3.27 -10.05
CA ILE A 556 -23.90 -3.37 -8.66
C ILE A 556 -25.07 -3.48 -7.68
N VAL A 557 -26.07 -2.60 -7.79
CA VAL A 557 -27.18 -2.54 -6.82
C VAL A 557 -28.10 -3.74 -7.00
N ASP A 558 -28.45 -4.09 -8.22
CA ASP A 558 -29.43 -5.14 -8.50
C ASP A 558 -28.84 -6.53 -8.20
N SER A 559 -27.52 -6.76 -8.37
CA SER A 559 -26.87 -8.00 -7.90
C SER A 559 -26.78 -8.14 -6.37
N LEU A 560 -27.05 -7.06 -5.62
CA LEU A 560 -27.13 -7.06 -4.16
C LEU A 560 -28.58 -7.07 -3.64
N LEU A 561 -29.57 -6.87 -4.52
CA LEU A 561 -31.01 -6.91 -4.23
C LEU A 561 -31.73 -8.14 -4.82
N ASP A 562 -31.13 -8.87 -5.75
CA ASP A 562 -31.67 -10.16 -6.20
C ASP A 562 -31.54 -11.24 -5.12
N TRP A 563 -32.65 -11.53 -4.45
CA TRP A 563 -32.77 -12.55 -3.41
C TRP A 563 -33.74 -13.68 -3.82
N ASN A 564 -34.00 -13.86 -5.13
CA ASN A 564 -35.03 -14.77 -5.62
C ASN A 564 -34.48 -15.99 -6.37
N GLY A 565 -35.14 -17.14 -6.20
CA GLY A 565 -34.73 -18.41 -6.80
C GLY A 565 -33.73 -19.21 -5.94
N PRO A 566 -33.35 -20.42 -6.38
CA PRO A 566 -32.61 -21.38 -5.54
C PRO A 566 -31.21 -20.90 -5.15
N ASP A 567 -30.48 -20.28 -6.07
CA ASP A 567 -29.07 -19.92 -5.87
C ASP A 567 -28.86 -18.50 -5.31
N ALA A 568 -29.94 -17.79 -4.99
CA ALA A 568 -29.90 -16.35 -4.71
C ALA A 568 -28.97 -15.96 -3.57
N MET A 569 -28.95 -16.73 -2.47
CA MET A 569 -28.05 -16.45 -1.34
C MET A 569 -26.59 -16.71 -1.68
N PHE A 570 -26.28 -17.63 -2.60
CA PHE A 570 -24.91 -17.85 -3.09
C PHE A 570 -24.48 -16.74 -4.07
N LYS A 571 -25.38 -16.27 -4.93
CA LYS A 571 -25.16 -15.10 -5.80
C LYS A 571 -24.93 -13.83 -4.98
N LEU A 572 -25.70 -13.64 -3.91
CA LEU A 572 -25.54 -12.54 -2.95
C LEU A 572 -24.20 -12.65 -2.19
N TRP A 573 -23.84 -13.85 -1.69
CA TRP A 573 -22.55 -14.12 -1.06
C TRP A 573 -21.39 -13.73 -1.99
N HIS A 574 -21.44 -14.20 -3.25
CA HIS A 574 -20.42 -13.88 -4.25
C HIS A 574 -20.35 -12.37 -4.54
N SER A 575 -21.50 -11.72 -4.70
CA SER A 575 -21.57 -10.29 -5.01
C SER A 575 -21.05 -9.41 -3.86
N VAL A 576 -21.37 -9.76 -2.60
CA VAL A 576 -20.83 -9.09 -1.40
C VAL A 576 -19.33 -9.36 -1.23
N ALA A 577 -18.90 -10.61 -1.40
CA ALA A 577 -17.49 -10.99 -1.32
C ALA A 577 -16.63 -10.25 -2.36
N ARG A 578 -17.17 -10.03 -3.57
CA ARG A 578 -16.56 -9.24 -4.64
C ARG A 578 -16.58 -7.74 -4.33
N ALA A 579 -17.72 -7.19 -3.90
CA ALA A 579 -17.85 -5.76 -3.57
C ALA A 579 -16.91 -5.31 -2.43
N GLY A 580 -16.68 -6.17 -1.44
CA GLY A 580 -15.70 -5.97 -0.36
C GLY A 580 -14.31 -6.57 -0.60
N GLY A 581 -14.05 -7.19 -1.76
CA GLY A 581 -12.78 -7.87 -2.09
C GLY A 581 -12.29 -8.91 -1.06
N VAL A 582 -13.22 -9.50 -0.29
CA VAL A 582 -12.98 -10.15 1.01
C VAL A 582 -11.84 -11.18 1.02
N VAL A 583 -11.77 -12.00 -0.04
CA VAL A 583 -10.77 -13.09 -0.16
C VAL A 583 -9.35 -12.53 -0.09
N ALA A 584 -9.08 -11.45 -0.82
CA ALA A 584 -7.78 -10.81 -0.83
C ALA A 584 -7.47 -10.11 0.50
N ALA A 585 -8.49 -9.64 1.24
CA ALA A 585 -8.30 -9.02 2.56
C ALA A 585 -7.80 -10.05 3.56
N ARG A 586 -8.37 -11.25 3.53
CA ARG A 586 -7.92 -12.40 4.33
C ARG A 586 -6.47 -12.75 4.00
N MET A 587 -6.12 -12.87 2.73
CA MET A 587 -4.76 -13.25 2.31
C MET A 587 -3.72 -12.14 2.58
N ALA A 588 -4.07 -10.87 2.37
CA ALA A 588 -3.20 -9.74 2.69
C ALA A 588 -2.95 -9.59 4.19
N ARG A 589 -3.96 -9.85 5.04
CA ARG A 589 -3.79 -9.87 6.51
C ARG A 589 -2.87 -11.01 6.98
N GLU A 590 -2.83 -12.16 6.30
CA GLU A 590 -1.88 -13.25 6.62
C GLU A 590 -0.45 -12.98 6.09
N ALA A 591 -0.28 -12.14 5.05
CA ALA A 591 0.98 -12.01 4.30
C ALA A 591 1.35 -10.55 3.95
N ALA A 592 1.11 -9.60 4.85
CA ALA A 592 1.15 -8.15 4.57
C ALA A 592 2.46 -7.67 3.90
N GLY A 593 3.63 -8.15 4.36
CA GLY A 593 4.94 -7.79 3.79
C GLY A 593 5.20 -8.32 2.37
N GLU A 594 4.40 -9.26 1.88
CA GLU A 594 4.52 -9.89 0.56
C GLU A 594 3.30 -9.70 -0.35
N ALA A 595 2.16 -9.24 0.18
CA ALA A 595 0.88 -9.10 -0.53
C ALA A 595 1.01 -8.41 -1.89
N ARG A 596 1.83 -7.35 -1.98
CA ARG A 596 2.12 -6.61 -3.23
C ARG A 596 2.81 -7.44 -4.32
N MET A 597 3.65 -8.39 -3.93
CA MET A 597 4.35 -9.30 -4.85
C MET A 597 3.44 -10.48 -5.25
N ARG A 598 2.66 -10.99 -4.29
CA ARG A 598 1.72 -12.12 -4.47
C ARG A 598 0.39 -11.75 -5.15
N GLY A 599 0.12 -10.45 -5.37
CA GLY A 599 -1.11 -9.96 -6.02
C GLY A 599 -2.32 -9.81 -5.10
N TYR A 600 -2.16 -9.92 -3.79
CA TYR A 600 -3.27 -9.86 -2.82
C TYR A 600 -3.67 -8.40 -2.52
N PHE A 601 -4.66 -7.83 -3.24
CA PHE A 601 -5.25 -6.53 -2.87
C PHE A 601 -6.78 -6.48 -3.02
N VAL A 602 -7.40 -5.48 -2.38
CA VAL A 602 -8.83 -5.40 -2.05
C VAL A 602 -9.37 -4.04 -2.52
N LYS A 603 -9.65 -3.90 -3.82
CA LYS A 603 -9.66 -2.57 -4.48
C LYS A 603 -8.31 -1.86 -4.30
N ASP A 604 -8.24 -0.63 -4.78
CA ASP A 604 -7.15 0.30 -4.60
C ASP A 604 -7.12 0.81 -3.15
N VAL A 605 -6.54 0.04 -2.21
CA VAL A 605 -6.17 0.58 -0.86
C VAL A 605 -4.92 1.46 -0.95
N GLU A 606 -4.94 2.35 -1.94
CA GLU A 606 -4.14 3.57 -2.07
C GLU A 606 -5.06 4.81 -1.98
N ASP A 607 -6.39 4.63 -1.84
CA ASP A 607 -7.36 5.69 -1.52
C ASP A 607 -7.52 5.92 0.00
N GLU A 608 -7.13 4.95 0.83
CA GLU A 608 -6.79 5.21 2.24
C GLU A 608 -5.37 5.80 2.23
N ASP A 609 -5.25 7.13 2.29
CA ASP A 609 -3.97 7.82 2.52
C ASP A 609 -3.29 7.19 3.77
N GLU A 610 -2.00 6.86 3.68
CA GLU A 610 -1.21 6.46 4.88
C GLU A 610 -1.09 7.61 5.92
N ASP A 611 -1.59 8.81 5.59
CA ASP A 611 -1.75 9.95 6.49
C ASP A 611 -2.88 9.79 7.52
N ASP A 612 -3.82 8.84 7.36
CA ASP A 612 -4.90 8.59 8.33
C ASP A 612 -4.39 8.05 9.69
N LEU A 613 -3.07 7.91 9.82
CA LEU A 613 -2.28 7.62 11.01
C LEU A 613 -2.00 8.84 11.93
N ASP A 614 -2.61 10.01 11.70
CA ASP A 614 -2.28 11.24 12.46
C ASP A 614 -2.49 11.14 14.00
N GLY A 615 -1.73 11.96 14.74
CA GLY A 615 -2.06 12.43 16.09
C GLY A 615 -1.85 11.48 17.29
N CYS A 616 -2.51 10.32 17.32
CA CYS A 616 -2.78 9.61 18.58
C CYS A 616 -1.60 8.79 19.16
N ILE A 617 -1.41 8.88 20.48
CA ILE A 617 -0.39 8.14 21.25
C ILE A 617 -0.86 6.74 21.68
N ASP A 618 -2.17 6.49 21.70
CA ASP A 618 -2.77 5.18 21.97
C ASP A 618 -2.40 4.19 20.87
N SER A 619 -1.31 3.44 21.05
CA SER A 619 -1.01 2.26 20.24
C SER A 619 -2.09 1.18 20.52
N PRO A 620 -2.93 0.80 19.54
CA PRO A 620 -4.03 -0.15 19.78
C PRO A 620 -3.51 -1.54 20.15
N GLN A 621 -4.37 -2.36 20.77
CA GLN A 621 -4.04 -3.76 21.07
C GLN A 621 -4.43 -4.73 19.95
N SER A 622 -5.40 -4.35 19.12
CA SER A 622 -5.88 -5.09 17.95
C SER A 622 -5.24 -4.57 16.66
N THR A 623 -5.01 -5.46 15.70
CA THR A 623 -4.71 -5.09 14.32
C THR A 623 -6.00 -4.81 13.55
N ALA A 624 -6.00 -3.79 12.70
CA ALA A 624 -7.14 -3.39 11.88
C ALA A 624 -7.77 -4.58 11.13
N TRP A 625 -9.10 -4.61 11.10
CA TRP A 625 -9.93 -5.55 10.32
C TRP A 625 -9.83 -7.05 10.69
N TRP A 626 -9.03 -7.45 11.69
CA TRP A 626 -9.06 -8.82 12.23
C TRP A 626 -10.33 -9.08 13.05
N GLY A 627 -11.08 -10.13 12.69
CA GLY A 627 -12.30 -10.55 13.40
C GLY A 627 -12.06 -10.89 14.88
N ASP A 628 -13.13 -10.91 15.66
CA ASP A 628 -13.08 -11.41 17.04
C ASP A 628 -13.26 -12.92 17.09
N GLU A 629 -12.17 -13.67 17.32
CA GLU A 629 -12.23 -15.13 17.49
C GLU A 629 -13.07 -15.55 18.72
N THR A 630 -13.30 -14.64 19.68
CA THR A 630 -14.06 -14.89 20.92
C THR A 630 -15.55 -15.08 20.63
N SER A 631 -16.20 -14.05 20.08
CA SER A 631 -17.61 -14.08 19.65
C SER A 631 -17.83 -14.78 18.30
N GLY A 632 -16.81 -14.81 17.45
CA GLY A 632 -16.92 -15.16 16.03
C GLY A 632 -17.39 -14.01 15.12
N CYS A 633 -17.50 -12.78 15.63
CA CYS A 633 -17.93 -11.62 14.84
C CYS A 633 -16.77 -11.10 13.95
N PRO A 634 -16.95 -10.97 12.62
CA PRO A 634 -16.00 -10.29 11.75
C PRO A 634 -15.93 -8.77 12.04
N SER A 635 -14.95 -8.08 11.43
CA SER A 635 -14.77 -6.62 11.63
C SER A 635 -15.24 -5.75 10.46
N SER A 636 -15.23 -6.24 9.22
CA SER A 636 -15.84 -5.56 8.08
C SER A 636 -17.33 -5.88 7.96
N LEU A 637 -18.09 -5.02 7.28
CA LEU A 637 -19.53 -5.20 7.07
C LEU A 637 -19.81 -6.41 6.17
N GLU A 638 -18.96 -6.57 5.16
CA GLU A 638 -19.04 -7.59 4.12
C GLU A 638 -18.74 -8.97 4.70
N GLU A 639 -17.66 -9.15 5.48
CA GLU A 639 -17.41 -10.43 6.15
C GLU A 639 -18.49 -10.76 7.18
N THR A 640 -19.08 -9.75 7.85
CA THR A 640 -20.23 -9.94 8.74
C THR A 640 -21.45 -10.45 7.96
N ILE A 641 -21.70 -9.94 6.75
CA ILE A 641 -22.76 -10.42 5.86
C ILE A 641 -22.49 -11.86 5.41
N LEU A 642 -21.27 -12.18 4.94
CA LEU A 642 -20.94 -13.54 4.49
C LEU A 642 -21.19 -14.56 5.61
N THR A 643 -20.66 -14.32 6.82
CA THR A 643 -20.86 -15.22 7.98
C THR A 643 -22.33 -15.32 8.43
N LEU A 644 -23.20 -14.36 8.09
CA LEU A 644 -24.65 -14.51 8.30
C LEU A 644 -25.30 -15.38 7.21
N LEU A 645 -24.93 -15.19 5.94
CA LEU A 645 -25.39 -16.00 4.81
C LEU A 645 -24.96 -17.48 4.97
N ASP A 646 -23.70 -17.72 5.37
CA ASP A 646 -23.13 -19.06 5.62
C ASP A 646 -23.80 -19.80 6.78
N ALA A 647 -24.46 -19.07 7.70
CA ALA A 647 -25.28 -19.62 8.78
C ALA A 647 -26.77 -19.81 8.39
N GLY A 648 -27.16 -19.46 7.17
CA GLY A 648 -28.53 -19.56 6.67
C GLY A 648 -29.46 -18.42 7.12
N PHE A 649 -28.93 -17.24 7.43
CA PHE A 649 -29.78 -16.04 7.55
C PHE A 649 -30.02 -15.40 6.18
N THR A 650 -31.24 -14.90 5.95
CA THR A 650 -31.62 -14.17 4.73
C THR A 650 -31.87 -12.68 5.04
N PRO A 651 -31.68 -11.76 4.07
CA PRO A 651 -32.02 -10.34 4.24
C PRO A 651 -33.49 -10.10 4.64
N GLN A 652 -34.39 -10.99 4.23
CA GLN A 652 -35.83 -10.92 4.52
C GLN A 652 -36.19 -11.32 5.96
N GLU A 653 -35.39 -12.16 6.62
CA GLU A 653 -35.65 -12.65 7.99
C GLU A 653 -34.79 -11.98 9.07
N CYS A 654 -33.58 -11.54 8.73
CA CYS A 654 -32.59 -11.09 9.71
C CYS A 654 -32.40 -9.56 9.65
N PRO A 655 -32.92 -8.78 10.61
CA PRO A 655 -32.81 -7.32 10.57
C PRO A 655 -31.36 -6.82 10.64
N LEU A 656 -30.43 -7.59 11.22
CA LEU A 656 -29.00 -7.25 11.20
C LEU A 656 -28.39 -7.40 9.81
N LEU A 657 -28.71 -8.51 9.12
CA LEU A 657 -28.27 -8.74 7.74
C LEU A 657 -28.84 -7.65 6.82
N ALA A 658 -30.12 -7.32 6.96
CA ALA A 658 -30.76 -6.21 6.27
C ALA A 658 -30.04 -4.86 6.52
N GLU A 659 -29.80 -4.51 7.78
CA GLU A 659 -29.09 -3.28 8.17
C GLU A 659 -27.67 -3.20 7.57
N LYS A 660 -26.93 -4.31 7.61
CA LYS A 660 -25.54 -4.38 7.12
C LYS A 660 -25.50 -4.34 5.59
N LEU A 661 -26.41 -5.05 4.92
CA LEU A 661 -26.49 -5.06 3.46
C LEU A 661 -26.95 -3.68 2.92
N LYS A 662 -27.93 -3.02 3.55
CA LYS A 662 -28.26 -1.61 3.25
C LYS A 662 -27.04 -0.69 3.38
N ALA A 663 -26.22 -0.86 4.43
CA ALA A 663 -25.01 -0.06 4.60
C ALA A 663 -23.99 -0.31 3.47
N VAL A 664 -23.73 -1.57 3.09
CA VAL A 664 -22.80 -1.91 1.99
C VAL A 664 -23.31 -1.42 0.63
N ILE A 665 -24.60 -1.60 0.32
CA ILE A 665 -25.25 -1.09 -0.90
C ILE A 665 -25.15 0.43 -0.95
N LYS A 666 -25.54 1.12 0.13
CA LYS A 666 -25.44 2.58 0.22
C LYS A 666 -24.00 3.06 0.03
N THR A 667 -23.01 2.41 0.64
CA THR A 667 -21.59 2.76 0.41
C THR A 667 -21.19 2.56 -1.06
N GLN A 668 -21.62 1.50 -1.75
CA GLN A 668 -21.31 1.40 -3.19
C GLN A 668 -22.00 2.51 -3.99
N ILE A 669 -23.26 2.84 -3.68
CA ILE A 669 -24.02 3.91 -4.34
C ILE A 669 -23.37 5.29 -4.12
N ASP A 670 -23.04 5.64 -2.89
CA ASP A 670 -22.45 6.93 -2.55
C ASP A 670 -21.03 7.06 -3.10
N ASN A 671 -20.20 6.02 -3.02
CA ASN A 671 -18.85 6.01 -3.61
C ASN A 671 -18.89 6.14 -5.15
N TYR A 672 -19.93 5.62 -5.81
CA TYR A 672 -20.06 5.70 -7.27
C TYR A 672 -20.19 7.15 -7.75
N VAL A 673 -20.99 7.96 -7.05
CA VAL A 673 -21.20 9.38 -7.36
C VAL A 673 -20.03 10.26 -6.91
N GLN A 674 -19.25 9.84 -5.92
CA GLN A 674 -18.10 10.60 -5.41
C GLN A 674 -16.82 10.41 -6.23
N HIS A 675 -16.56 9.22 -6.78
CA HIS A 675 -15.27 8.88 -7.39
C HIS A 675 -15.29 8.62 -8.90
N TYR A 676 -16.47 8.56 -9.54
CA TYR A 676 -16.65 8.45 -11.00
C TYR A 676 -15.82 7.36 -11.73
N ARG A 677 -15.45 6.26 -11.06
CA ARG A 677 -14.67 5.16 -11.65
C ARG A 677 -15.51 4.30 -12.59
N LEU A 678 -15.91 4.86 -13.74
CA LEU A 678 -16.75 4.19 -14.72
C LEU A 678 -16.06 2.94 -15.25
N CYS A 679 -16.65 1.77 -15.02
CA CYS A 679 -16.16 0.51 -15.58
C CYS A 679 -16.55 0.43 -17.05
N VAL A 680 -15.65 -0.06 -17.91
CA VAL A 680 -15.90 -0.25 -19.34
C VAL A 680 -15.76 -1.74 -19.67
N PRO A 681 -16.83 -2.43 -20.14
CA PRO A 681 -16.76 -3.87 -20.39
C PRO A 681 -15.69 -4.29 -21.39
N MET A 682 -15.54 -3.55 -22.49
CA MET A 682 -14.52 -3.78 -23.52
C MET A 682 -13.29 -2.91 -23.29
N SER A 683 -12.60 -3.13 -22.17
CA SER A 683 -11.31 -2.51 -21.85
C SER A 683 -10.42 -3.39 -20.95
N CYS A 684 -9.11 -3.15 -20.95
CA CYS A 684 -8.17 -3.80 -20.04
C CYS A 684 -7.07 -2.84 -19.56
N ILE A 685 -6.32 -3.25 -18.53
CA ILE A 685 -5.11 -2.56 -18.07
C ILE A 685 -3.97 -3.53 -17.81
N ALA A 686 -2.81 -3.28 -18.42
CA ALA A 686 -1.59 -4.07 -18.30
C ALA A 686 -0.34 -3.17 -18.41
N TRP A 687 0.87 -3.71 -18.20
CA TRP A 687 2.10 -2.97 -18.46
C TRP A 687 2.29 -2.74 -19.96
N ILE A 688 2.77 -1.56 -20.34
CA ILE A 688 3.31 -1.34 -21.68
C ILE A 688 4.74 -1.84 -21.75
N VAL A 689 5.10 -2.47 -22.87
CA VAL A 689 6.45 -3.00 -23.13
C VAL A 689 6.84 -2.71 -24.59
N PRO A 690 8.12 -2.45 -24.90
CA PRO A 690 8.57 -2.30 -26.28
C PRO A 690 8.50 -3.64 -27.02
N ASP A 691 8.25 -3.59 -28.33
CA ASP A 691 8.36 -4.72 -29.25
C ASP A 691 9.80 -5.24 -29.33
N PRO A 692 10.09 -6.45 -28.82
CA PRO A 692 11.46 -6.99 -28.79
C PRO A 692 11.94 -7.55 -30.14
N PHE A 693 11.09 -7.54 -31.19
CA PHE A 693 11.46 -7.93 -32.55
C PHE A 693 11.36 -6.79 -33.57
N GLY A 694 10.74 -5.66 -33.23
CA GLY A 694 10.57 -4.50 -34.12
C GLY A 694 9.67 -4.74 -35.34
N ILE A 695 8.63 -5.57 -35.19
CA ILE A 695 7.73 -6.05 -36.25
C ILE A 695 6.32 -5.43 -36.25
N LEU A 696 5.96 -4.70 -35.20
CA LEU A 696 4.78 -3.83 -35.15
C LEU A 696 5.10 -2.51 -35.88
N ALA A 697 4.23 -2.09 -36.81
CA ALA A 697 4.26 -0.74 -37.38
C ALA A 697 4.03 0.34 -36.30
N PRO A 698 4.36 1.63 -36.54
CA PRO A 698 4.30 2.67 -35.50
C PRO A 698 2.91 2.88 -34.86
N ASP A 699 1.83 2.51 -35.55
CA ASP A 699 0.44 2.56 -35.13
C ASP A 699 -0.15 1.17 -34.74
N GLU A 700 0.68 0.12 -34.70
CA GLU A 700 0.28 -1.23 -34.29
C GLU A 700 0.71 -1.56 -32.85
N VAL A 701 -0.17 -2.28 -32.15
CA VAL A 701 0.09 -2.86 -30.82
C VAL A 701 -0.40 -4.30 -30.76
N GLN A 702 0.10 -5.10 -29.81
CA GLN A 702 -0.46 -6.42 -29.51
C GLN A 702 -0.91 -6.51 -28.04
N ILE A 703 -2.09 -7.10 -27.81
CA ILE A 703 -2.64 -7.37 -26.48
C ILE A 703 -3.11 -8.83 -26.44
N LEU A 704 -2.48 -9.63 -25.59
CA LEU A 704 -2.83 -11.02 -25.29
C LEU A 704 -2.97 -11.20 -23.77
N SER A 705 -3.77 -12.18 -23.33
CA SER A 705 -3.76 -12.66 -21.94
C SER A 705 -3.57 -14.18 -21.90
N GLN A 706 -3.02 -14.71 -20.80
CA GLN A 706 -2.96 -16.15 -20.57
C GLN A 706 -4.33 -16.69 -20.12
N ASP A 707 -4.92 -16.07 -19.09
CA ASP A 707 -6.12 -16.58 -18.43
C ASP A 707 -7.38 -15.75 -18.74
N ALA A 708 -7.23 -14.43 -18.96
CA ALA A 708 -8.37 -13.54 -19.08
C ALA A 708 -9.09 -13.69 -20.44
N SER A 709 -10.40 -13.55 -20.42
CA SER A 709 -11.27 -13.65 -21.60
C SER A 709 -11.95 -12.30 -21.89
N PHE A 710 -11.44 -11.56 -22.86
CA PHE A 710 -11.99 -10.30 -23.34
C PHE A 710 -13.36 -10.49 -23.98
N PRO A 711 -14.39 -9.69 -23.64
CA PRO A 711 -15.62 -9.65 -24.42
C PRO A 711 -15.37 -8.99 -25.79
N LEU A 712 -16.02 -9.52 -26.83
CA LEU A 712 -16.03 -8.95 -28.17
C LEU A 712 -17.40 -8.31 -28.50
N PRO A 713 -17.48 -7.39 -29.49
CA PRO A 713 -18.72 -6.70 -29.84
C PRO A 713 -19.87 -7.59 -30.32
N ASP A 714 -19.59 -8.84 -30.72
CA ASP A 714 -20.58 -9.85 -31.11
C ASP A 714 -21.10 -10.70 -29.93
N GLY A 715 -20.66 -10.41 -28.71
CA GLY A 715 -20.99 -11.15 -27.50
C GLY A 715 -20.12 -12.40 -27.25
N THR A 716 -19.18 -12.71 -28.14
CA THR A 716 -18.21 -13.80 -27.93
C THR A 716 -17.07 -13.37 -27.01
N LYS A 717 -16.13 -14.30 -26.74
CA LYS A 717 -14.96 -14.07 -25.88
C LYS A 717 -13.66 -14.48 -26.57
N SER A 718 -12.59 -13.76 -26.27
CA SER A 718 -11.27 -13.93 -26.89
C SER A 718 -10.12 -13.71 -25.89
N HIS A 719 -9.00 -14.38 -26.07
CA HIS A 719 -7.75 -14.12 -25.32
C HIS A 719 -6.84 -13.08 -26.00
N MET A 720 -7.32 -12.46 -27.09
CA MET A 720 -6.63 -11.39 -27.83
C MET A 720 -7.58 -10.24 -28.20
N VAL A 721 -7.06 -9.01 -28.23
CA VAL A 721 -7.77 -7.83 -28.77
C VAL A 721 -7.32 -7.61 -30.21
N LEU A 722 -8.25 -7.28 -31.11
CA LEU A 722 -8.00 -7.01 -32.54
C LEU A 722 -8.84 -5.83 -33.02
N GLY A 723 -8.31 -5.03 -33.96
CA GLY A 723 -9.02 -3.88 -34.54
C GLY A 723 -8.58 -2.53 -33.97
N GLU A 724 -9.42 -1.50 -34.07
CA GLU A 724 -9.12 -0.19 -33.45
C GLU A 724 -9.22 -0.27 -31.93
N VAL A 725 -8.23 0.30 -31.23
CA VAL A 725 -8.18 0.40 -29.77
C VAL A 725 -7.65 1.76 -29.35
N LEU A 726 -8.20 2.34 -28.28
CA LEU A 726 -7.65 3.55 -27.67
C LEU A 726 -6.70 3.15 -26.53
N LEU A 727 -5.49 3.69 -26.50
CA LEU A 727 -4.52 3.54 -25.41
C LEU A 727 -4.35 4.88 -24.66
N THR A 728 -4.29 4.82 -23.32
CA THR A 728 -4.04 5.98 -22.46
C THR A 728 -3.27 5.59 -21.20
N ARG A 729 -2.51 6.53 -20.64
CA ARG A 729 -1.87 6.42 -19.31
C ARG A 729 -2.58 7.36 -18.31
N HIS A 730 -2.19 7.28 -17.03
CA HIS A 730 -2.52 8.29 -16.02
C HIS A 730 -1.22 8.93 -15.50
N PRO A 731 -1.19 10.25 -15.23
CA PRO A 731 -2.27 11.23 -15.44
C PRO A 731 -2.56 11.45 -16.94
N CYS A 732 -3.75 11.95 -17.25
CA CYS A 732 -4.22 12.22 -18.62
C CYS A 732 -4.63 13.70 -18.72
N LYS A 733 -3.73 14.56 -19.20
CA LYS A 733 -3.90 16.02 -19.14
C LYS A 733 -3.94 16.69 -20.52
N LEU A 734 -3.16 16.26 -21.50
CA LEU A 734 -3.17 16.82 -22.85
C LEU A 734 -4.23 16.16 -23.74
N PRO A 735 -4.80 16.88 -24.74
CA PRO A 735 -5.70 16.29 -25.74
C PRO A 735 -5.15 15.03 -26.43
N THR A 736 -3.82 14.94 -26.59
CA THR A 736 -3.13 13.81 -27.23
C THR A 736 -2.77 12.64 -26.30
N ASP A 737 -3.07 12.68 -25.00
CA ASP A 737 -2.67 11.61 -24.06
C ASP A 737 -3.45 10.30 -24.25
N VAL A 738 -4.55 10.34 -25.02
CA VAL A 738 -5.23 9.16 -25.58
C VAL A 738 -4.82 9.01 -27.05
N GLN A 739 -4.31 7.84 -27.41
CA GLN A 739 -3.90 7.49 -28.78
C GLN A 739 -4.80 6.41 -29.36
N LYS A 740 -5.38 6.65 -30.54
CA LYS A 740 -6.04 5.59 -31.34
C LYS A 740 -4.98 4.82 -32.13
N VAL A 741 -4.92 3.52 -31.92
CA VAL A 741 -3.98 2.57 -32.57
C VAL A 741 -4.71 1.30 -32.99
N LYS A 742 -3.98 0.39 -33.66
CA LYS A 742 -4.51 -0.87 -34.17
C LYS A 742 -3.96 -2.07 -33.39
N ALA A 743 -4.84 -2.79 -32.70
CA ALA A 743 -4.51 -4.08 -32.11
C ALA A 743 -4.40 -5.15 -33.21
N VAL A 744 -3.27 -5.86 -33.24
CA VAL A 744 -2.93 -6.88 -34.23
C VAL A 744 -2.25 -8.10 -33.58
N LEU A 745 -2.31 -9.25 -34.25
CA LEU A 745 -1.60 -10.47 -33.84
C LEU A 745 -0.34 -10.67 -34.70
N LYS A 746 0.82 -10.81 -34.07
CA LYS A 746 2.08 -11.23 -34.70
C LYS A 746 2.54 -12.55 -34.06
N PRO A 747 2.64 -13.69 -34.79
CA PRO A 747 2.98 -14.99 -34.19
C PRO A 747 4.27 -15.02 -33.37
N GLN A 748 5.27 -14.19 -33.73
CA GLN A 748 6.52 -14.03 -33.01
C GLN A 748 6.30 -13.54 -31.56
N LEU A 749 5.28 -12.70 -31.34
CA LEU A 749 4.93 -12.13 -30.05
C LEU A 749 3.98 -13.01 -29.22
N GLN A 750 3.69 -14.25 -29.63
CA GLN A 750 2.76 -15.17 -28.93
C GLN A 750 3.11 -15.43 -27.45
N HIS A 751 4.37 -15.20 -27.06
CA HIS A 751 4.87 -15.39 -25.70
C HIS A 751 4.88 -14.11 -24.86
N TYR A 752 4.37 -12.99 -25.40
CA TYR A 752 4.27 -11.70 -24.71
C TYR A 752 2.80 -11.42 -24.37
N SER A 753 2.32 -12.13 -23.36
CA SER A 753 0.96 -12.05 -22.81
C SER A 753 0.93 -11.31 -21.47
N ASP A 754 -0.26 -10.82 -21.11
CA ASP A 754 -0.52 -10.01 -19.90
C ASP A 754 0.27 -8.69 -19.84
N VAL A 755 0.60 -8.20 -21.04
CA VAL A 755 1.25 -6.93 -21.36
C VAL A 755 0.62 -6.34 -22.64
N ILE A 756 0.83 -5.05 -22.87
CA ILE A 756 0.53 -4.36 -24.13
C ILE A 756 1.86 -4.12 -24.83
N VAL A 757 2.12 -4.84 -25.93
CA VAL A 757 3.34 -4.68 -26.72
C VAL A 757 3.17 -3.48 -27.65
N CYS A 758 4.05 -2.50 -27.53
CA CYS A 758 4.06 -1.24 -28.26
C CYS A 758 5.19 -1.20 -29.27
N SER A 759 4.97 -0.63 -30.46
CA SER A 759 6.02 -0.54 -31.48
C SER A 759 7.25 0.26 -31.02
N VAL A 760 8.43 -0.21 -31.47
CA VAL A 760 9.72 0.50 -31.41
C VAL A 760 10.05 1.23 -32.73
N GLN A 761 9.13 1.25 -33.69
CA GLN A 761 9.27 1.98 -34.96
C GLN A 761 8.74 3.43 -34.84
N GLY A 762 9.10 4.27 -35.81
CA GLY A 762 8.76 5.71 -35.83
C GLY A 762 9.81 6.59 -35.15
N SER A 763 9.56 7.90 -35.06
CA SER A 763 10.52 8.91 -34.58
C SER A 763 10.40 9.27 -33.09
N ARG A 764 9.41 8.70 -32.39
CA ARG A 764 9.11 8.98 -30.98
C ARG A 764 8.59 7.72 -30.32
N ARG A 765 9.14 7.32 -29.16
CA ARG A 765 8.68 6.12 -28.44
C ARG A 765 7.18 6.22 -28.12
N PHE A 766 6.43 5.15 -28.36
CA PHE A 766 4.97 5.19 -28.20
C PHE A 766 4.52 5.57 -26.78
N ALA A 767 5.24 5.09 -25.74
CA ALA A 767 4.98 5.46 -24.35
C ALA A 767 5.01 6.99 -24.09
N ASP A 768 5.82 7.75 -24.83
CA ASP A 768 5.94 9.21 -24.66
C ASP A 768 4.72 9.98 -25.17
N LEU A 769 3.94 9.40 -26.09
CA LEU A 769 2.65 9.93 -26.52
C LEU A 769 1.57 9.75 -25.43
N LEU A 770 1.74 8.80 -24.53
CA LEU A 770 0.82 8.55 -23.40
C LEU A 770 1.27 9.35 -22.17
N ALA A 771 1.10 10.68 -22.24
CA ALA A 771 1.51 11.62 -21.19
C ALA A 771 3.01 11.53 -20.79
N GLY A 772 3.92 11.26 -21.74
CA GLY A 772 5.37 11.25 -21.49
C GLY A 772 5.89 10.00 -20.75
N GLY A 773 5.26 8.84 -20.91
CA GLY A 773 5.62 7.59 -20.22
C GLY A 773 6.91 6.90 -20.68
N ASP A 774 7.29 5.84 -19.96
CA ASP A 774 8.43 4.96 -20.24
C ASP A 774 8.04 3.46 -20.15
N TYR A 775 9.02 2.55 -20.17
CA TYR A 775 8.81 1.11 -20.01
C TYR A 775 9.44 0.54 -18.73
N ASP A 776 9.62 1.36 -17.69
CA ASP A 776 10.22 0.97 -16.39
C ASP A 776 9.20 0.39 -15.38
N GLY A 777 7.92 0.49 -15.76
CA GLY A 777 6.77 -0.24 -15.21
C GLY A 777 5.43 0.49 -15.31
N ASP A 778 5.31 1.40 -16.29
CA ASP A 778 4.06 2.10 -16.62
C ASP A 778 2.98 1.13 -17.15
N LYS A 779 1.72 1.47 -16.86
CA LYS A 779 0.55 0.74 -17.36
C LYS A 779 -0.29 1.63 -18.28
N ALA A 780 -0.78 1.06 -19.37
CA ALA A 780 -1.80 1.70 -20.21
C ALA A 780 -3.15 1.02 -20.00
N VAL A 781 -4.22 1.83 -20.00
CA VAL A 781 -5.59 1.38 -20.21
C VAL A 781 -5.81 1.28 -21.71
N ALA A 782 -6.36 0.13 -22.15
CA ALA A 782 -6.74 -0.15 -23.53
C ALA A 782 -8.25 -0.28 -23.64
N ILE A 783 -8.89 0.39 -24.61
CA ILE A 783 -10.35 0.44 -24.77
C ILE A 783 -10.72 0.06 -26.21
N TRP A 784 -11.50 -1.01 -26.39
CA TRP A 784 -12.08 -1.42 -27.68
C TRP A 784 -13.62 -1.32 -27.72
N GLN A 785 -14.24 -0.70 -26.71
CA GLN A 785 -15.67 -0.41 -26.62
C GLN A 785 -16.16 0.43 -27.82
N PRO A 786 -17.00 -0.12 -28.74
CA PRO A 786 -17.29 0.52 -30.03
C PRO A 786 -17.85 1.94 -29.95
N GLU A 787 -18.72 2.22 -28.99
CA GLU A 787 -19.37 3.52 -28.79
C GLU A 787 -18.36 4.63 -28.43
N ILE A 788 -17.23 4.25 -27.81
CA ILE A 788 -16.11 5.14 -27.50
C ILE A 788 -15.15 5.19 -28.70
N VAL A 789 -14.72 4.04 -29.21
CA VAL A 789 -13.68 3.98 -30.27
C VAL A 789 -14.16 4.62 -31.57
N THR A 790 -15.39 4.34 -32.02
CA THR A 790 -15.90 4.83 -33.31
C THR A 790 -16.18 6.32 -33.32
N THR A 791 -16.44 6.93 -32.15
CA THR A 791 -16.74 8.37 -32.02
C THR A 791 -15.52 9.22 -31.69
N PHE A 792 -14.50 8.64 -31.05
CA PHE A 792 -13.26 9.31 -30.70
C PHE A 792 -12.48 9.82 -31.93
N GLN A 793 -12.11 11.10 -31.89
CA GLN A 793 -11.28 11.77 -32.89
C GLN A 793 -9.93 12.15 -32.28
N SER A 794 -8.83 11.65 -32.88
CA SER A 794 -7.48 11.92 -32.38
C SER A 794 -7.13 13.41 -32.47
N ALA A 795 -6.73 14.00 -31.33
CA ALA A 795 -6.33 15.40 -31.27
C ALA A 795 -5.10 15.71 -32.18
N PRO A 796 -5.01 16.92 -32.76
CA PRO A 796 -3.84 17.36 -33.51
C PRO A 796 -2.52 17.17 -32.75
N LEU A 797 -1.56 16.46 -33.36
CA LEU A 797 -0.31 16.06 -32.71
C LEU A 797 0.55 17.22 -32.19
N HIS A 798 0.33 18.47 -32.64
CA HIS A 798 1.04 19.63 -32.12
C HIS A 798 0.76 19.91 -30.63
N TYR A 799 -0.36 19.45 -30.07
CA TYR A 799 -0.62 19.50 -28.62
C TYR A 799 0.29 18.56 -27.81
N SER A 800 0.96 17.60 -28.45
CA SER A 800 1.96 16.71 -27.84
C SER A 800 3.38 17.28 -27.83
N ILE A 801 3.55 18.54 -28.29
CA ILE A 801 4.82 19.28 -28.30
C ILE A 801 4.74 20.39 -27.24
N PRO A 802 5.70 20.49 -26.29
CA PRO A 802 5.70 21.53 -25.27
C PRO A 802 5.89 22.94 -25.88
N PRO A 803 5.23 23.98 -25.34
CA PRO A 803 5.45 25.37 -25.77
C PRO A 803 6.95 25.76 -25.70
N PRO A 804 7.52 26.45 -26.70
CA PRO A 804 8.96 26.78 -26.70
C PRO A 804 9.43 27.55 -25.46
N THR A 805 8.58 28.42 -24.91
CA THR A 805 8.84 29.21 -23.69
C THR A 805 8.42 28.49 -22.40
N LEU A 806 8.18 27.17 -22.42
CA LEU A 806 7.81 26.40 -21.23
C LEU A 806 8.91 26.47 -20.17
N MET A 807 10.16 26.27 -20.57
CA MET A 807 11.30 26.20 -19.64
C MET A 807 11.60 27.55 -18.95
N ASP A 808 11.20 28.68 -19.57
CA ASP A 808 11.35 30.02 -18.99
C ASP A 808 10.52 30.24 -17.72
N ASN A 809 9.54 29.37 -17.45
CA ASN A 809 8.71 29.43 -16.25
C ASN A 809 9.41 28.86 -15.00
N PHE A 810 10.60 28.26 -15.16
CA PHE A 810 11.24 27.43 -14.15
C PHE A 810 12.63 27.92 -13.73
N LYS A 811 12.93 27.75 -12.44
CA LYS A 811 14.29 27.69 -11.93
C LYS A 811 14.74 26.23 -11.90
N LYS A 812 15.80 25.93 -12.64
CA LYS A 812 16.52 24.65 -12.59
C LYS A 812 17.75 24.80 -11.70
N ASP A 813 17.88 23.93 -10.71
CA ASP A 813 19.16 23.71 -10.03
C ASP A 813 20.00 22.76 -10.90
N ILE A 814 21.15 23.25 -11.35
CA ILE A 814 22.05 22.55 -12.28
C ILE A 814 23.21 21.88 -11.51
N SER A 815 23.37 22.18 -10.22
CA SER A 815 24.48 21.73 -9.36
C SER A 815 24.74 20.23 -9.51
N SER A 816 25.84 19.86 -10.15
CA SER A 816 26.23 18.47 -10.35
C SER A 816 26.97 17.92 -9.14
N ALA A 817 27.03 16.59 -9.04
CA ALA A 817 27.87 15.93 -8.05
C ALA A 817 29.36 16.26 -8.27
N ALA A 818 29.81 16.51 -9.51
CA ALA A 818 31.15 17.03 -9.79
C ALA A 818 31.37 18.45 -9.21
N ASP A 819 30.43 19.38 -9.41
CA ASP A 819 30.51 20.74 -8.84
C ASP A 819 30.55 20.70 -7.30
N PHE A 820 29.69 19.87 -6.71
CA PHE A 820 29.64 19.65 -5.28
C PHE A 820 30.98 19.15 -4.72
N LEU A 821 31.59 18.16 -5.36
CA LEU A 821 32.89 17.61 -4.97
C LEU A 821 34.01 18.65 -5.08
N ASN A 822 34.01 19.46 -6.14
CA ASN A 822 34.98 20.55 -6.31
C ASN A 822 34.88 21.57 -5.16
N CYS A 823 33.67 22.00 -4.81
CA CYS A 823 33.43 22.98 -3.75
C CYS A 823 33.83 22.49 -2.34
N HIS A 824 33.66 21.21 -2.03
CA HIS A 824 33.89 20.66 -0.68
C HIS A 824 35.19 19.84 -0.54
N SER A 825 36.09 19.94 -1.53
CA SER A 825 37.37 19.22 -1.67
C SER A 825 38.40 19.40 -0.53
N ARG A 826 38.03 20.02 0.59
CA ARG A 826 38.91 20.28 1.76
C ARG A 826 38.27 20.04 3.13
N ASP A 827 36.98 19.72 3.22
CA ASP A 827 36.32 19.38 4.49
C ASP A 827 35.16 18.38 4.29
N LEU A 828 35.37 17.15 4.78
CA LEU A 828 34.38 16.07 4.77
C LEU A 828 33.22 16.32 5.75
N HIS A 829 33.39 17.18 6.76
CA HIS A 829 32.36 17.44 7.76
C HIS A 829 31.31 18.44 7.26
N SER A 830 31.71 19.58 6.68
CA SER A 830 30.76 20.46 5.95
C SER A 830 30.04 19.66 4.85
N ALA A 831 30.80 18.93 4.03
CA ALA A 831 30.25 18.09 2.97
C ALA A 831 29.12 17.15 3.46
N THR A 832 29.22 16.61 4.68
CA THR A 832 28.17 15.76 5.26
C THR A 832 26.85 16.52 5.46
N LEU A 833 26.90 17.73 6.02
CA LEU A 833 25.71 18.57 6.24
C LEU A 833 25.11 19.05 4.91
N ASP A 834 25.98 19.46 3.99
CA ASP A 834 25.59 19.95 2.66
C ASP A 834 25.01 18.81 1.79
N LEU A 835 25.49 17.57 1.93
CA LEU A 835 24.85 16.37 1.36
C LEU A 835 23.48 16.10 1.99
N GLN A 836 23.36 16.16 3.33
CA GLN A 836 22.08 15.96 4.02
C GLN A 836 21.02 16.99 3.58
N ALA A 837 21.40 18.22 3.22
CA ALA A 837 20.47 19.21 2.69
C ALA A 837 19.81 18.79 1.37
N PHE A 838 20.53 18.12 0.46
CA PHE A 838 19.96 17.55 -0.77
C PHE A 838 19.13 16.28 -0.50
N LEU A 839 19.61 15.41 0.40
CA LEU A 839 18.91 14.17 0.78
C LEU A 839 17.57 14.43 1.49
N LEU A 840 17.45 15.55 2.19
CA LEU A 840 16.26 16.00 2.90
C LEU A 840 15.41 17.02 2.11
N ALA A 841 15.70 17.22 0.82
CA ALA A 841 14.92 18.13 -0.04
C ALA A 841 13.43 17.75 -0.14
N GLY A 842 13.07 16.48 0.10
CA GLY A 842 11.68 16.01 0.20
C GLY A 842 10.88 16.57 1.39
N LEU A 843 11.50 17.33 2.30
CA LEU A 843 10.82 18.12 3.34
C LEU A 843 10.43 19.53 2.87
N GLN A 844 10.74 19.92 1.63
CA GLN A 844 10.47 21.23 1.06
C GLN A 844 9.23 21.20 0.14
N ASP A 845 8.58 22.35 -0.05
CA ASP A 845 7.19 22.47 -0.55
C ASP A 845 6.83 21.66 -1.82
N THR A 846 6.16 20.52 -1.60
CA THR A 846 5.56 19.66 -2.64
C THR A 846 4.20 20.14 -3.13
N SER A 847 3.56 21.13 -2.49
CA SER A 847 2.19 21.56 -2.82
C SER A 847 2.04 22.15 -4.23
N SER A 848 3.16 22.49 -4.88
CA SER A 848 3.20 22.95 -6.28
C SER A 848 2.57 21.94 -7.26
N VAL A 849 2.68 20.63 -7.02
CA VAL A 849 2.06 19.60 -7.89
C VAL A 849 0.54 19.69 -7.84
N GLY A 850 -0.04 19.65 -6.63
CA GLY A 850 -1.49 19.77 -6.42
C GLY A 850 -2.06 21.10 -6.91
N LYS A 851 -1.36 22.21 -6.66
CA LYS A 851 -1.70 23.54 -7.19
C LYS A 851 -1.81 23.54 -8.71
N TYR A 852 -0.79 23.05 -9.43
CA TYR A 852 -0.82 23.06 -10.90
C TYR A 852 -1.82 22.05 -11.49
N SER A 853 -2.11 20.92 -10.81
CA SER A 853 -3.22 20.05 -11.20
C SER A 853 -4.57 20.78 -11.07
N ASN A 854 -4.82 21.48 -9.97
CA ASN A 854 -6.04 22.27 -9.81
C ASN A 854 -6.11 23.46 -10.79
N PHE A 855 -4.99 24.15 -11.06
CA PHE A 855 -4.94 25.24 -12.04
C PHE A 855 -5.29 24.74 -13.45
N HIS A 856 -4.73 23.59 -13.84
CA HIS A 856 -5.07 22.93 -15.09
C HIS A 856 -6.56 22.63 -15.17
N ASP A 857 -7.14 21.95 -14.17
CA ASP A 857 -8.54 21.54 -14.21
C ASP A 857 -9.50 22.75 -14.23
N VAL A 858 -9.16 23.84 -13.52
CA VAL A 858 -9.86 25.14 -13.60
C VAL A 858 -9.72 25.77 -15.00
N ALA A 859 -8.58 25.60 -15.67
CA ALA A 859 -8.37 26.06 -17.04
C ALA A 859 -9.18 25.26 -18.07
N ILE A 860 -9.24 23.92 -17.99
CA ILE A 860 -10.14 23.10 -18.84
C ILE A 860 -11.58 23.63 -18.69
N TYR A 861 -12.01 23.81 -17.43
CA TYR A 861 -13.40 24.12 -17.13
C TYR A 861 -13.80 25.53 -17.60
N THR A 862 -12.89 26.52 -17.53
CA THR A 862 -13.17 27.93 -17.86
C THR A 862 -12.71 28.41 -19.23
N LEU A 863 -11.70 27.78 -19.83
CA LEU A 863 -11.10 28.20 -21.10
C LEU A 863 -11.27 27.16 -22.23
N GLY A 864 -11.63 25.91 -21.89
CA GLY A 864 -11.67 24.79 -22.82
C GLY A 864 -10.35 24.00 -22.85
N TYR A 865 -10.41 22.77 -23.35
CA TYR A 865 -9.30 21.82 -23.27
C TYR A 865 -8.12 22.18 -24.18
N SER A 866 -8.41 22.62 -25.41
CA SER A 866 -7.41 22.98 -26.44
C SER A 866 -6.82 24.40 -26.30
N HIS A 867 -7.16 25.15 -25.26
CA HIS A 867 -6.71 26.54 -25.06
C HIS A 867 -5.24 26.60 -24.62
N GLU A 868 -4.46 27.57 -25.13
CA GLU A 868 -3.01 27.66 -24.93
C GLU A 868 -2.57 27.61 -23.44
N ASP A 869 -3.25 28.34 -22.56
CA ASP A 869 -3.00 28.27 -21.12
C ASP A 869 -3.30 26.88 -20.52
N THR A 870 -4.32 26.17 -21.00
CA THR A 870 -4.66 24.82 -20.51
C THR A 870 -3.54 23.84 -20.89
N ILE A 871 -3.12 23.86 -22.16
CA ILE A 871 -1.97 23.09 -22.66
C ILE A 871 -0.68 23.43 -21.89
N ARG A 872 -0.41 24.73 -21.68
CA ARG A 872 0.73 25.18 -20.87
C ARG A 872 0.65 24.63 -19.44
N LEU A 873 -0.50 24.67 -18.79
CA LEU A 873 -0.67 24.20 -17.41
C LEU A 873 -0.54 22.68 -17.29
N ALA A 874 -0.97 21.90 -18.30
CA ALA A 874 -0.70 20.47 -18.37
C ALA A 874 0.81 20.20 -18.38
N TYR A 875 1.54 20.87 -19.28
CA TYR A 875 3.00 20.77 -19.34
C TYR A 875 3.71 21.26 -18.07
N MET A 876 3.21 22.33 -17.43
CA MET A 876 3.72 22.79 -16.14
C MET A 876 3.55 21.70 -15.08
N PHE A 877 2.36 21.12 -14.94
CA PHE A 877 2.06 20.04 -14.00
C PHE A 877 2.99 18.83 -14.20
N CYS A 878 3.11 18.31 -15.44
CA CYS A 878 3.99 17.17 -15.75
C CYS A 878 5.46 17.48 -15.46
N THR A 879 5.93 18.71 -15.73
CA THR A 879 7.31 19.13 -15.43
C THR A 879 7.57 19.22 -13.93
N ILE A 880 6.58 19.62 -13.12
CA ILE A 880 6.71 19.70 -11.65
C ILE A 880 6.60 18.32 -11.00
N LEU A 881 5.82 17.39 -11.56
CA LEU A 881 5.71 16.00 -11.12
C LEU A 881 7.08 15.29 -11.11
N ASP A 882 7.92 15.58 -12.10
CA ASP A 882 9.32 15.16 -12.18
C ASP A 882 10.32 16.19 -11.62
N GLY A 883 9.84 17.33 -11.11
CA GLY A 883 10.63 18.45 -10.59
C GLY A 883 11.59 18.04 -9.47
N ALA A 884 11.09 17.25 -8.52
CA ALA A 884 11.89 16.73 -7.39
C ALA A 884 13.05 15.81 -7.84
N LYS A 885 12.89 15.07 -8.95
CA LYS A 885 13.95 14.21 -9.51
C LYS A 885 14.92 15.03 -10.39
N SER A 886 14.42 16.06 -11.07
CA SER A 886 15.14 16.81 -12.10
C SER A 886 15.84 18.08 -11.60
N GLY A 887 15.53 18.54 -10.38
CA GLY A 887 16.00 19.81 -9.84
C GLY A 887 15.22 21.03 -10.36
N ILE A 888 13.98 20.83 -10.82
CA ILE A 888 13.16 21.86 -11.48
C ILE A 888 12.08 22.36 -10.52
N SER A 889 11.95 23.68 -10.41
CA SER A 889 11.01 24.38 -9.53
C SER A 889 10.40 25.59 -10.25
N VAL A 890 9.13 25.93 -9.97
CA VAL A 890 8.45 27.08 -10.61
C VAL A 890 9.03 28.39 -10.10
N LEU A 891 9.22 29.38 -10.99
CA LEU A 891 9.63 30.72 -10.59
C LEU A 891 8.56 31.38 -9.71
N PRO A 892 8.89 31.99 -8.55
CA PRO A 892 7.89 32.55 -7.64
C PRO A 892 6.94 33.58 -8.28
N GLY A 893 7.42 34.39 -9.22
CA GLY A 893 6.58 35.34 -9.97
C GLY A 893 5.60 34.67 -10.95
N VAL A 894 5.95 33.51 -11.51
CA VAL A 894 5.05 32.71 -12.35
C VAL A 894 4.00 32.02 -11.47
N MET A 895 4.43 31.40 -10.37
CA MET A 895 3.52 30.82 -9.37
C MET A 895 2.50 31.85 -8.86
N GLN A 896 2.94 33.08 -8.56
CA GLN A 896 2.04 34.17 -8.18
C GLN A 896 1.06 34.55 -9.30
N LYS A 897 1.54 34.70 -10.54
CA LYS A 897 0.71 35.05 -11.71
C LYS A 897 -0.36 33.99 -12.01
N ASP A 898 0.03 32.71 -12.02
CA ASP A 898 -0.88 31.60 -12.28
C ASP A 898 -1.86 31.41 -11.12
N SER A 899 -1.41 31.59 -9.86
CA SER A 899 -2.31 31.58 -8.69
C SER A 899 -3.38 32.66 -8.81
N LEU A 900 -3.02 33.91 -9.15
CA LEU A 900 -3.98 35.01 -9.34
C LEU A 900 -5.01 34.77 -10.46
N LYS A 901 -4.73 33.86 -11.41
CA LYS A 901 -5.63 33.53 -12.53
C LYS A 901 -6.45 32.26 -12.29
N PHE A 902 -5.88 31.26 -11.61
CA PHE A 902 -6.40 29.89 -11.56
C PHE A 902 -6.56 29.30 -10.14
N GLN A 903 -6.08 29.94 -9.07
CA GLN A 903 -6.39 29.52 -7.69
C GLN A 903 -7.85 29.91 -7.38
N LYS A 904 -8.78 28.98 -7.64
CA LYS A 904 -10.22 29.11 -7.43
C LYS A 904 -10.78 27.83 -6.83
N ARG A 905 -11.92 27.93 -6.14
CA ARG A 905 -12.72 26.78 -5.71
C ARG A 905 -13.11 25.91 -6.91
N ALA A 906 -12.93 24.60 -6.76
CA ALA A 906 -13.10 23.63 -7.84
C ALA A 906 -14.56 23.58 -8.39
N PRO A 907 -14.77 23.05 -9.61
CA PRO A 907 -16.10 22.79 -10.13
C PRO A 907 -16.90 21.86 -9.20
N GLN A 908 -18.22 22.03 -9.14
CA GLN A 908 -19.09 21.35 -8.17
C GLN A 908 -18.97 19.82 -8.20
N TRP A 909 -18.81 19.20 -9.37
CA TRP A 909 -18.68 17.74 -9.52
C TRP A 909 -17.45 17.15 -8.83
N LYS A 910 -16.40 17.96 -8.59
CA LYS A 910 -15.11 17.56 -8.01
C LYS A 910 -15.04 17.81 -6.50
N GLU A 911 -15.96 18.59 -5.94
CA GLU A 911 -15.93 19.01 -4.54
C GLU A 911 -16.34 17.88 -3.60
N ALA A 912 -15.50 17.61 -2.59
CA ALA A 912 -15.79 16.58 -1.60
C ALA A 912 -16.98 16.98 -0.70
N ALA A 913 -17.72 15.99 -0.21
CA ALA A 913 -18.84 16.22 0.73
C ALA A 913 -18.39 16.89 2.06
N GLU A 914 -17.10 16.86 2.38
CA GLU A 914 -16.46 17.59 3.49
C GLU A 914 -16.18 19.05 3.13
N GLU A 915 -15.64 19.30 1.94
CA GLU A 915 -15.32 20.64 1.41
C GLU A 915 -16.61 21.47 1.25
N ALA A 916 -17.67 20.86 0.73
CA ALA A 916 -18.99 21.49 0.59
C ALA A 916 -19.62 21.94 1.93
N LYS A 917 -19.18 21.39 3.08
CA LYS A 917 -19.61 21.82 4.43
C LYS A 917 -18.81 23.02 4.94
N HIS A 918 -17.58 23.22 4.45
CA HIS A 918 -16.71 24.30 4.89
C HIS A 918 -17.18 25.62 4.25
N GLN A 919 -17.76 26.50 5.08
CA GLN A 919 -18.42 27.73 4.65
C GLN A 919 -17.45 28.85 4.22
N GLY A 920 -16.72 28.61 3.13
CA GLY A 920 -16.11 29.67 2.34
C GLY A 920 -17.16 30.42 1.53
N ASN A 921 -17.13 31.76 1.56
CA ASN A 921 -17.97 32.62 0.71
C ASN A 921 -17.54 32.61 -0.78
N GLU A 922 -16.49 31.87 -1.13
CA GLU A 922 -16.07 31.69 -2.51
C GLU A 922 -17.00 30.70 -3.21
N LEU A 923 -17.65 31.14 -4.30
CA LEU A 923 -18.45 30.27 -5.17
C LEU A 923 -17.55 29.31 -5.95
N ASN A 924 -18.03 28.10 -6.23
CA ASN A 924 -17.41 27.19 -7.18
C ASN A 924 -17.22 27.90 -8.53
N VAL A 925 -16.15 27.58 -9.25
CA VAL A 925 -15.92 28.14 -10.58
C VAL A 925 -17.07 27.77 -11.54
N VAL A 926 -17.48 28.72 -12.39
CA VAL A 926 -18.58 28.57 -13.36
C VAL A 926 -18.02 28.49 -14.78
N ARG A 927 -18.52 27.56 -15.59
CA ARG A 927 -18.13 27.40 -17.01
C ARG A 927 -18.82 28.49 -17.86
N PRO A 928 -18.09 29.25 -18.69
CA PRO A 928 -18.71 30.23 -19.58
C PRO A 928 -19.68 29.59 -20.58
N ALA A 929 -20.85 30.21 -20.78
CA ALA A 929 -21.87 29.75 -21.73
C ALA A 929 -21.45 29.82 -23.22
N SER A 930 -20.24 30.29 -23.51
CA SER A 930 -19.59 30.23 -24.83
C SER A 930 -18.90 28.88 -25.10
N LEU A 931 -18.74 28.03 -24.09
CA LEU A 931 -18.20 26.67 -24.21
C LEU A 931 -19.34 25.65 -24.27
N SER A 932 -19.06 24.48 -24.84
CA SER A 932 -19.94 23.29 -24.73
C SER A 932 -20.21 22.93 -23.26
N PRO A 933 -21.35 22.28 -22.94
CA PRO A 933 -21.55 21.68 -21.61
C PRO A 933 -20.37 20.79 -21.22
N PHE A 934 -20.05 20.69 -19.93
CA PHE A 934 -18.96 19.82 -19.47
C PHE A 934 -19.44 18.39 -19.25
N VAL A 935 -18.62 17.40 -19.61
CA VAL A 935 -18.98 15.99 -19.46
C VAL A 935 -19.21 15.61 -18.00
N MET A 936 -18.36 16.08 -17.08
CA MET A 936 -18.49 15.75 -15.66
C MET A 936 -19.70 16.40 -15.00
N ASP A 937 -20.12 17.61 -15.40
CA ASP A 937 -21.37 18.21 -14.94
C ASP A 937 -22.59 17.38 -15.40
N THR A 938 -22.53 16.90 -16.64
CA THR A 938 -23.56 16.04 -17.24
C THR A 938 -23.68 14.72 -16.49
N ILE A 939 -22.55 14.06 -16.20
CA ILE A 939 -22.49 12.81 -15.44
C ILE A 939 -22.93 13.05 -13.99
N PHE A 940 -22.42 14.07 -13.30
CA PHE A 940 -22.77 14.38 -11.91
C PHE A 940 -24.28 14.53 -11.70
N THR A 941 -24.94 15.33 -12.56
CA THR A 941 -26.39 15.54 -12.52
C THR A 941 -27.14 14.22 -12.72
N GLN A 942 -26.85 13.51 -13.81
CA GLN A 942 -27.54 12.26 -14.17
C GLN A 942 -27.25 11.10 -13.21
N ALA A 943 -26.06 11.05 -12.61
CA ALA A 943 -25.67 10.05 -11.64
C ALA A 943 -26.33 10.32 -10.28
N LYS A 944 -26.52 11.58 -9.90
CA LYS A 944 -27.26 11.94 -8.69
C LYS A 944 -28.73 11.54 -8.78
N ASP A 945 -29.40 11.86 -9.88
CA ASP A 945 -30.81 11.49 -10.10
C ASP A 945 -30.99 9.95 -10.07
N HIS A 946 -30.05 9.22 -10.68
CA HIS A 946 -30.05 7.75 -10.67
C HIS A 946 -29.70 7.14 -9.31
N ARG A 947 -28.78 7.76 -8.56
CA ARG A 947 -28.43 7.41 -7.17
C ARG A 947 -29.62 7.58 -6.23
N ASP A 948 -30.33 8.70 -6.31
CA ASP A 948 -31.51 8.94 -5.48
C ASP A 948 -32.64 7.96 -5.84
N THR A 949 -32.77 7.59 -7.12
CA THR A 949 -33.66 6.51 -7.58
C THR A 949 -33.27 5.13 -7.01
N LYS A 950 -31.97 4.77 -7.04
CA LYS A 950 -31.48 3.49 -6.49
C LYS A 950 -31.53 3.42 -4.96
N LEU A 951 -31.38 4.54 -4.26
CA LEU A 951 -31.63 4.61 -2.81
C LEU A 951 -33.10 4.37 -2.49
N LEU A 952 -34.03 4.93 -3.26
CA LEU A 952 -35.46 4.66 -3.10
C LEU A 952 -35.80 3.19 -3.41
N GLN A 953 -35.27 2.62 -4.50
CA GLN A 953 -35.40 1.19 -4.81
C GLN A 953 -34.92 0.34 -3.62
N MET A 954 -33.70 0.57 -3.14
CA MET A 954 -33.13 -0.10 -1.97
C MET A 954 -34.06 0.03 -0.75
N ASP A 955 -34.48 1.24 -0.38
CA ASP A 955 -35.28 1.41 0.84
C ASP A 955 -36.67 0.74 0.74
N CYS A 956 -37.26 0.64 -0.45
CA CYS A 956 -38.48 -0.11 -0.72
C CYS A 956 -38.31 -1.64 -0.77
N THR A 957 -37.14 -2.18 -1.14
CA THR A 957 -36.93 -3.63 -1.28
C THR A 957 -36.81 -4.37 0.05
N PHE A 958 -36.25 -3.76 1.10
CA PHE A 958 -36.05 -4.43 2.39
C PHE A 958 -37.32 -4.42 3.27
N PRO A 959 -37.80 -5.58 3.75
CA PRO A 959 -39.00 -5.64 4.58
C PRO A 959 -38.81 -5.09 5.99
N LEU A 960 -39.90 -4.56 6.57
CA LEU A 960 -39.99 -4.14 7.96
C LEU A 960 -40.13 -5.36 8.90
N VAL A 961 -39.02 -6.07 9.14
CA VAL A 961 -38.98 -7.21 10.07
C VAL A 961 -39.13 -6.71 11.52
N THR A 962 -40.26 -7.02 12.15
CA THR A 962 -40.60 -6.61 13.53
C THR A 962 -40.51 -7.74 14.55
N SER A 963 -40.57 -8.99 14.10
CA SER A 963 -40.46 -10.19 14.94
C SER A 963 -39.00 -10.60 15.17
N LYS A 964 -38.75 -11.34 16.26
CA LYS A 964 -37.46 -12.00 16.54
C LYS A 964 -37.49 -13.43 16.01
N ASP A 965 -36.34 -13.89 15.49
CA ASP A 965 -36.18 -15.25 14.95
C ASP A 965 -36.46 -16.31 16.05
N PRO A 966 -37.48 -17.18 15.87
CA PRO A 966 -37.80 -18.22 16.84
C PRO A 966 -36.68 -19.24 17.06
N ALA A 967 -35.86 -19.53 16.04
CA ALA A 967 -34.75 -20.47 16.16
C ALA A 967 -33.71 -19.97 17.17
N LEU A 968 -33.40 -18.66 17.13
CA LEU A 968 -32.45 -18.05 18.06
C LEU A 968 -32.98 -17.96 19.50
N LEU A 969 -34.31 -18.01 19.69
CA LEU A 969 -34.95 -18.06 21.00
C LEU A 969 -35.13 -19.49 21.54
N TRP A 970 -34.97 -20.52 20.68
CA TRP A 970 -35.24 -21.92 21.04
C TRP A 970 -34.43 -22.43 22.25
N PRO A 971 -33.09 -22.23 22.36
CA PRO A 971 -32.34 -22.78 23.50
C PRO A 971 -32.81 -22.25 24.86
N TRP A 972 -33.17 -20.96 24.95
CA TRP A 972 -33.69 -20.38 26.19
C TRP A 972 -35.12 -20.86 26.51
N ASN A 973 -35.95 -21.05 25.48
CA ASN A 973 -37.31 -21.52 25.66
C ASN A 973 -37.35 -23.01 26.06
N ASP A 974 -36.56 -23.88 25.42
CA ASP A 974 -36.37 -25.28 25.83
C ASP A 974 -35.90 -25.40 27.29
N ALA A 975 -34.92 -24.58 27.72
CA ALA A 975 -34.49 -24.59 29.12
C ALA A 975 -35.60 -24.16 30.11
N LYS A 976 -36.52 -23.26 29.70
CA LYS A 976 -37.70 -22.91 30.51
C LYS A 976 -38.76 -24.02 30.50
N GLU A 977 -38.94 -24.73 29.39
CA GLU A 977 -39.84 -25.90 29.31
C GLU A 977 -39.29 -27.12 30.06
N ARG A 978 -37.96 -27.34 30.05
CA ARG A 978 -37.27 -28.30 30.93
C ARG A 978 -37.50 -27.95 32.40
N LEU A 979 -37.32 -26.69 32.78
CA LEU A 979 -37.58 -26.22 34.14
C LEU A 979 -39.05 -26.42 34.56
N GLN A 980 -40.03 -26.13 33.69
CA GLN A 980 -41.44 -26.36 33.97
C GLN A 980 -41.76 -27.84 34.20
N ARG A 981 -41.20 -28.75 33.38
CA ARG A 981 -41.33 -30.20 33.55
C ARG A 981 -40.69 -30.71 34.86
N LEU A 982 -39.49 -30.22 35.18
CA LEU A 982 -38.83 -30.56 36.45
C LEU A 982 -39.63 -30.06 37.66
N ASN A 983 -40.29 -28.91 37.57
CA ASN A 983 -41.06 -28.35 38.68
C ASN A 983 -42.26 -29.22 39.11
N THR A 984 -42.69 -30.17 38.27
CA THR A 984 -43.71 -31.19 38.60
C THR A 984 -43.13 -32.56 38.98
N GLN A 985 -41.80 -32.74 38.93
CA GLN A 985 -41.11 -34.03 39.11
C GLN A 985 -40.05 -34.01 40.23
N ASP A 986 -39.19 -33.00 40.26
CA ASP A 986 -38.17 -32.76 41.29
C ASP A 986 -38.01 -31.25 41.53
N GLN A 987 -38.61 -30.78 42.63
CA GLN A 987 -38.55 -29.37 43.04
C GLN A 987 -37.14 -28.91 43.44
N ASN A 988 -36.27 -29.80 43.93
CA ASN A 988 -34.90 -29.45 44.30
C ASN A 988 -34.02 -29.23 43.07
N HIS A 989 -34.19 -30.07 42.05
CA HIS A 989 -33.52 -29.88 40.75
C HIS A 989 -34.09 -28.66 40.02
N ALA A 990 -35.41 -28.47 40.00
CA ALA A 990 -36.04 -27.28 39.43
C ALA A 990 -35.52 -25.98 40.08
N LEU A 991 -35.38 -25.94 41.41
CA LEU A 991 -34.84 -24.79 42.13
C LEU A 991 -33.40 -24.47 41.70
N ARG A 992 -32.52 -25.48 41.61
CA ARG A 992 -31.13 -25.31 41.14
C ARG A 992 -31.07 -24.78 39.71
N MET A 993 -31.82 -25.39 38.79
CA MET A 993 -31.88 -24.97 37.38
C MET A 993 -32.43 -23.54 37.24
N SER A 994 -33.41 -23.16 38.07
CA SER A 994 -33.95 -21.80 38.12
C SER A 994 -32.91 -20.77 38.60
N MET A 995 -32.12 -21.10 39.64
CA MET A 995 -31.01 -20.27 40.10
C MET A 995 -29.92 -20.12 39.04
N GLU A 996 -29.56 -21.21 38.35
CA GLU A 996 -28.58 -21.18 37.26
C GLU A 996 -29.04 -20.31 36.07
N LEU A 997 -30.29 -20.47 35.60
CA LEU A 997 -30.85 -19.59 34.56
C LEU A 997 -30.92 -18.12 35.02
N SER A 998 -31.20 -17.86 36.30
CA SER A 998 -31.20 -16.50 36.85
C SER A 998 -29.80 -15.86 36.81
N ARG A 999 -28.74 -16.65 37.06
CA ARG A 999 -27.34 -16.18 36.95
C ARG A 999 -26.94 -15.83 35.52
N VAL A 1000 -27.41 -16.61 34.53
CA VAL A 1000 -27.24 -16.29 33.10
C VAL A 1000 -27.95 -14.98 32.76
N GLN A 1001 -29.20 -14.82 33.22
CA GLN A 1001 -30.01 -13.63 32.99
C GLN A 1001 -29.32 -12.36 33.50
N THR A 1002 -28.96 -12.31 34.79
CA THR A 1002 -28.32 -11.13 35.41
C THR A 1002 -26.99 -10.75 34.74
N HIS A 1003 -26.18 -11.74 34.34
CA HIS A 1003 -24.92 -11.48 33.63
C HIS A 1003 -25.15 -10.85 32.25
N VAL A 1004 -26.05 -11.42 31.45
CA VAL A 1004 -26.34 -10.93 30.10
C VAL A 1004 -26.98 -9.54 30.12
N GLU A 1005 -27.88 -9.27 31.07
CA GLU A 1005 -28.49 -7.94 31.25
C GLU A 1005 -27.44 -6.89 31.65
N SER A 1006 -26.53 -7.23 32.58
CA SER A 1006 -25.40 -6.37 32.96
C SER A 1006 -24.47 -6.05 31.77
N MET A 1007 -24.10 -7.08 30.99
CA MET A 1007 -23.29 -6.90 29.78
C MET A 1007 -24.00 -6.06 28.71
N TYR A 1008 -25.34 -6.07 28.64
CA TYR A 1008 -26.11 -5.24 27.71
C TYR A 1008 -26.09 -3.75 28.10
N GLU A 1009 -26.17 -3.42 29.39
CA GLU A 1009 -25.98 -2.05 29.85
C GLU A 1009 -24.56 -1.53 29.58
N GLU A 1010 -23.53 -2.33 29.83
CA GLU A 1010 -22.14 -1.92 29.55
C GLU A 1010 -21.86 -1.77 28.05
N TYR A 1011 -22.43 -2.64 27.20
CA TYR A 1011 -22.40 -2.47 25.75
C TYR A 1011 -23.09 -1.16 25.33
N LYS A 1012 -24.28 -0.88 25.87
CA LYS A 1012 -24.99 0.38 25.61
C LYS A 1012 -24.24 1.61 26.12
N ALA A 1013 -23.45 1.52 27.19
CA ALA A 1013 -22.59 2.61 27.63
C ALA A 1013 -21.38 2.79 26.70
N SER A 1014 -20.76 1.69 26.26
CA SER A 1014 -19.53 1.69 25.45
C SER A 1014 -19.73 2.06 23.97
N VAL A 1015 -20.94 1.88 23.43
CA VAL A 1015 -21.27 2.04 22.00
C VAL A 1015 -22.22 3.24 21.77
N ARG A 1016 -22.20 4.25 22.66
CA ARG A 1016 -22.94 5.52 22.55
C ARG A 1016 -22.11 6.61 21.88
N GLY A 1017 -22.80 7.57 21.27
CA GLY A 1017 -22.18 8.78 20.70
C GLY A 1017 -21.17 8.47 19.60
N ASN A 1018 -20.01 9.10 19.67
CA ASN A 1018 -18.97 9.11 18.64
C ASN A 1018 -18.24 7.75 18.44
N PHE A 1019 -18.77 6.62 18.92
CA PHE A 1019 -18.13 5.30 18.76
C PHE A 1019 -17.81 4.97 17.29
N THR A 1020 -18.64 5.39 16.34
CA THR A 1020 -18.41 5.16 14.91
C THR A 1020 -17.32 6.03 14.29
N THR A 1021 -16.95 7.16 14.91
CA THR A 1021 -15.86 8.04 14.45
C THR A 1021 -14.52 7.74 15.13
N LEU A 1022 -14.47 6.70 15.98
CA LEU A 1022 -13.20 6.17 16.49
C LEU A 1022 -12.54 5.30 15.40
N ARG A 1023 -11.19 5.27 15.39
CA ARG A 1023 -10.41 4.34 14.56
C ARG A 1023 -10.84 2.87 14.75
N ILE A 1024 -10.71 2.07 13.70
CA ILE A 1024 -11.24 0.71 13.61
C ILE A 1024 -10.68 -0.22 14.70
N GLU A 1025 -9.38 -0.11 15.01
CA GLU A 1025 -8.69 -0.91 16.02
C GLU A 1025 -9.17 -0.58 17.42
N ARG A 1026 -9.43 0.71 17.70
CA ARG A 1026 -10.00 1.14 18.99
C ARG A 1026 -11.44 0.64 19.16
N ARG A 1027 -12.21 0.57 18.07
CA ARG A 1027 -13.55 -0.04 18.06
C ARG A 1027 -13.45 -1.56 18.29
N GLN A 1028 -12.51 -2.25 17.63
CA GLN A 1028 -12.22 -3.67 17.85
C GLN A 1028 -11.82 -3.93 19.31
N ASP A 1029 -10.90 -3.16 19.89
CA ASP A 1029 -10.46 -3.29 21.30
C ASP A 1029 -11.63 -3.20 22.29
N ILE A 1030 -12.50 -2.21 22.13
CA ILE A 1030 -13.69 -2.02 22.98
C ILE A 1030 -14.64 -3.23 22.88
N LEU A 1031 -14.92 -3.71 21.67
CA LEU A 1031 -15.87 -4.81 21.45
C LEU A 1031 -15.29 -6.17 21.87
N ARG A 1032 -14.02 -6.45 21.55
CA ARG A 1032 -13.30 -7.67 21.96
C ARG A 1032 -13.22 -7.77 23.49
N ARG A 1033 -12.96 -6.66 24.19
CA ARG A 1033 -12.98 -6.59 25.67
C ARG A 1033 -14.35 -6.98 26.25
N LEU A 1034 -15.43 -6.49 25.64
CA LEU A 1034 -16.80 -6.84 26.05
C LEU A 1034 -17.10 -8.32 25.76
N ALA A 1035 -16.75 -8.84 24.58
CA ALA A 1035 -16.94 -10.24 24.20
C ALA A 1035 -16.19 -11.22 25.12
N ARG A 1036 -14.92 -10.93 25.46
CA ARG A 1036 -14.15 -11.72 26.45
C ARG A 1036 -14.88 -11.82 27.80
N ARG A 1037 -15.41 -10.70 28.31
CA ARG A 1037 -16.17 -10.67 29.57
C ARG A 1037 -17.54 -11.33 29.46
N PHE A 1038 -18.22 -11.21 28.33
CA PHE A 1038 -19.48 -11.90 28.05
C PHE A 1038 -19.30 -13.42 28.06
N VAL A 1039 -18.22 -13.93 27.48
CA VAL A 1039 -17.93 -15.38 27.43
C VAL A 1039 -17.43 -15.91 28.78
N LYS A 1040 -16.43 -15.27 29.41
CA LYS A 1040 -15.77 -15.77 30.64
C LYS A 1040 -16.68 -15.82 31.87
N SER A 1041 -17.74 -15.02 31.91
CA SER A 1041 -18.71 -14.99 33.01
C SER A 1041 -20.09 -15.49 32.56
N PRO A 1042 -20.94 -16.00 33.48
CA PRO A 1042 -20.53 -16.63 34.74
C PRO A 1042 -19.68 -17.90 34.47
N ASP A 1043 -18.84 -18.28 35.42
CA ASP A 1043 -17.90 -19.41 35.31
C ASP A 1043 -18.63 -20.74 35.02
N PRO A 1044 -18.36 -21.44 33.89
CA PRO A 1044 -19.01 -22.69 33.54
C PRO A 1044 -18.85 -23.81 34.58
N SER A 1045 -17.74 -23.87 35.32
CA SER A 1045 -17.50 -24.88 36.35
C SER A 1045 -18.45 -24.77 37.55
N SER A 1046 -19.15 -23.63 37.67
CA SER A 1046 -20.12 -23.35 38.72
C SER A 1046 -21.57 -23.63 38.33
N PHE A 1047 -21.80 -24.42 37.27
CA PHE A 1047 -23.11 -24.89 36.82
C PHE A 1047 -23.20 -26.41 36.95
N LEU A 1048 -24.37 -26.90 37.37
CA LEU A 1048 -24.65 -28.33 37.56
C LEU A 1048 -25.78 -28.82 36.64
N CYS A 1049 -26.64 -27.92 36.15
CA CYS A 1049 -27.82 -28.24 35.35
C CYS A 1049 -27.58 -28.09 33.84
N PHE A 1050 -26.46 -27.48 33.44
CA PHE A 1050 -26.11 -27.19 32.05
C PHE A 1050 -24.63 -27.45 31.78
N SER A 1051 -24.33 -28.01 30.61
CA SER A 1051 -22.95 -28.07 30.07
C SER A 1051 -22.45 -26.68 29.65
N ASP A 1052 -21.13 -26.45 29.56
CA ASP A 1052 -20.54 -25.18 29.07
C ASP A 1052 -21.02 -24.82 27.64
N ASP A 1053 -21.16 -25.86 26.84
CA ASP A 1053 -21.74 -25.87 25.50
C ASP A 1053 -23.20 -25.35 25.49
N GLU A 1054 -24.04 -25.82 26.41
CA GLU A 1054 -25.40 -25.28 26.60
C GLU A 1054 -25.41 -23.89 27.21
N LEU A 1055 -24.54 -23.62 28.19
CA LEU A 1055 -24.41 -22.33 28.85
C LEU A 1055 -24.04 -21.23 27.84
N SER A 1056 -23.18 -21.53 26.87
CA SER A 1056 -22.82 -20.65 25.77
C SER A 1056 -23.99 -20.39 24.82
N ARG A 1057 -24.74 -21.43 24.43
CA ARG A 1057 -25.98 -21.29 23.63
C ARG A 1057 -27.09 -20.54 24.40
N LEU A 1058 -27.19 -20.71 25.71
CA LEU A 1058 -28.13 -20.00 26.57
C LEU A 1058 -27.77 -18.53 26.72
N LYS A 1059 -26.48 -18.20 26.94
CA LYS A 1059 -25.97 -16.82 26.92
C LYS A 1059 -26.32 -16.14 25.58
N ALA A 1060 -26.04 -16.81 24.46
CA ALA A 1060 -26.34 -16.29 23.11
C ALA A 1060 -27.85 -16.07 22.89
N SER A 1061 -28.67 -17.10 23.14
CA SER A 1061 -30.13 -17.06 22.97
C SER A 1061 -30.78 -15.98 23.86
N TYR A 1062 -30.34 -15.85 25.11
CA TYR A 1062 -30.86 -14.81 26.00
C TYR A 1062 -30.36 -13.40 25.65
N ALA A 1063 -29.12 -13.25 25.15
CA ALA A 1063 -28.64 -11.98 24.63
C ALA A 1063 -29.45 -11.54 23.41
N TYR A 1064 -29.86 -12.46 22.53
CA TYR A 1064 -30.77 -12.17 21.42
C TYR A 1064 -32.18 -11.82 21.93
N LYS A 1065 -32.65 -12.46 23.01
CA LYS A 1065 -33.92 -12.14 23.66
C LYS A 1065 -33.96 -10.73 24.27
N VAL A 1066 -32.93 -10.30 24.99
CA VAL A 1066 -32.86 -9.00 25.70
C VAL A 1066 -32.38 -7.85 24.81
N GLY A 1067 -31.53 -8.11 23.82
CA GLY A 1067 -31.04 -7.09 22.89
C GLY A 1067 -32.15 -6.38 22.11
N GLY A 1068 -31.85 -5.20 21.56
CA GLY A 1068 -32.77 -4.45 20.70
C GLY A 1068 -33.26 -5.24 19.48
N SER A 1069 -34.27 -4.71 18.77
CA SER A 1069 -34.95 -5.38 17.65
C SER A 1069 -34.01 -5.90 16.56
N ASN A 1070 -32.91 -5.18 16.27
CA ASN A 1070 -31.91 -5.59 15.29
C ASN A 1070 -30.84 -6.58 15.81
N GLY A 1071 -30.91 -7.02 17.07
CA GLY A 1071 -30.01 -8.04 17.62
C GLY A 1071 -28.52 -7.66 17.72
N ARG A 1072 -28.12 -6.41 17.39
CA ARG A 1072 -26.70 -5.97 17.30
C ARG A 1072 -25.85 -6.47 18.47
N PHE A 1073 -26.31 -6.28 19.71
CA PHE A 1073 -25.61 -6.72 20.93
C PHE A 1073 -25.30 -8.24 20.90
N ALA A 1074 -26.31 -9.05 20.62
CA ALA A 1074 -26.23 -10.51 20.66
C ALA A 1074 -25.24 -11.05 19.62
N PHE A 1075 -25.31 -10.57 18.39
CA PHE A 1075 -24.33 -10.93 17.35
C PHE A 1075 -22.93 -10.41 17.69
N THR A 1076 -22.79 -9.17 18.17
CA THR A 1076 -21.46 -8.64 18.58
C THR A 1076 -20.80 -9.49 19.68
N MET A 1077 -21.58 -10.09 20.58
CA MET A 1077 -21.07 -10.90 21.70
C MET A 1077 -20.98 -12.41 21.39
N ALA A 1078 -21.81 -12.94 20.49
CA ALA A 1078 -22.01 -14.39 20.33
C ALA A 1078 -22.38 -14.84 18.90
N MET A 1079 -21.89 -14.14 17.86
CA MET A 1079 -22.13 -14.44 16.44
C MET A 1079 -22.06 -15.94 16.09
N ARG A 1080 -20.98 -16.63 16.52
CA ARG A 1080 -20.76 -18.05 16.24
C ARG A 1080 -21.86 -18.94 16.80
N GLU A 1081 -22.27 -18.69 18.04
CA GLU A 1081 -23.29 -19.51 18.71
C GLU A 1081 -24.68 -19.27 18.10
N LEU A 1082 -25.02 -18.02 17.75
CA LEU A 1082 -26.25 -17.69 17.04
C LEU A 1082 -26.30 -18.32 15.63
N GLY A 1083 -25.18 -18.27 14.89
CA GLY A 1083 -25.05 -18.93 13.60
C GLY A 1083 -25.20 -20.45 13.69
N TYR A 1084 -24.56 -21.08 14.68
CA TYR A 1084 -24.73 -22.52 14.94
C TYR A 1084 -26.18 -22.89 15.30
N ILE A 1085 -26.88 -22.06 16.08
CA ILE A 1085 -28.29 -22.27 16.41
C ILE A 1085 -29.17 -22.19 15.16
N LYS A 1086 -29.02 -21.16 14.30
CA LYS A 1086 -29.79 -21.02 13.05
C LYS A 1086 -29.53 -22.20 12.11
N ALA A 1087 -28.27 -22.47 11.80
CA ALA A 1087 -27.88 -23.53 10.86
C ALA A 1087 -28.37 -24.92 11.29
N LYS A 1088 -28.31 -25.24 12.60
CA LYS A 1088 -28.80 -26.51 13.16
C LYS A 1088 -30.32 -26.67 13.10
N VAL A 1089 -31.08 -25.58 13.11
CA VAL A 1089 -32.55 -25.61 12.94
C VAL A 1089 -32.93 -25.78 11.46
N LEU A 1090 -32.12 -25.26 10.54
CA LEU A 1090 -32.34 -25.40 9.09
C LEU A 1090 -31.98 -26.78 8.55
N GLY A 1091 -30.98 -27.48 9.09
CA GLY A 1091 -30.63 -28.81 8.62
C GLY A 1091 -29.30 -29.38 9.13
N PRO A 1092 -28.74 -30.39 8.44
CA PRO A 1092 -27.44 -30.97 8.78
C PRO A 1092 -26.29 -30.00 8.46
N THR A 1093 -25.45 -29.73 9.46
CA THR A 1093 -24.32 -28.79 9.38
C THR A 1093 -22.96 -29.50 9.33
N LYS A 1094 -21.97 -28.93 8.65
CA LYS A 1094 -20.57 -29.42 8.65
C LYS A 1094 -19.62 -28.43 9.30
N THR A 1095 -18.93 -28.84 10.36
CA THR A 1095 -17.91 -28.02 11.03
C THR A 1095 -16.66 -27.87 10.15
N VAL A 1096 -16.14 -26.65 10.04
CA VAL A 1096 -14.92 -26.31 9.29
C VAL A 1096 -13.98 -25.50 10.19
N GLN A 1097 -12.67 -25.74 10.11
CA GLN A 1097 -11.68 -24.92 10.83
C GLN A 1097 -11.57 -23.54 10.17
N LEU A 1098 -11.53 -22.46 10.95
CA LEU A 1098 -11.45 -21.07 10.46
C LEU A 1098 -10.34 -20.85 9.40
N ARG A 1099 -9.13 -21.43 9.60
CA ARG A 1099 -8.03 -21.36 8.62
C ARG A 1099 -8.36 -21.92 7.23
N PHE A 1100 -9.28 -22.89 7.15
CA PHE A 1100 -9.72 -23.52 5.91
C PHE A 1100 -10.88 -22.73 5.28
N TYR A 1101 -11.85 -22.32 6.10
CA TYR A 1101 -12.97 -21.46 5.70
C TYR A 1101 -12.52 -20.09 5.17
N ASP A 1102 -11.48 -19.49 5.73
CA ASP A 1102 -10.97 -18.19 5.26
C ASP A 1102 -10.49 -18.20 3.79
N ARG A 1103 -10.26 -19.40 3.22
CA ARG A 1103 -9.86 -19.63 1.83
C ARG A 1103 -11.01 -20.10 0.94
N PHE A 1104 -12.25 -20.14 1.44
CA PHE A 1104 -13.42 -20.51 0.65
C PHE A 1104 -13.86 -19.35 -0.26
N VAL A 1105 -14.20 -19.71 -1.50
CA VAL A 1105 -14.72 -18.79 -2.53
C VAL A 1105 -15.76 -19.54 -3.35
N ILE A 1106 -16.95 -18.98 -3.52
CA ILE A 1106 -17.93 -19.49 -4.48
C ILE A 1106 -17.63 -18.84 -5.85
N LYS A 1107 -17.21 -19.64 -6.84
CA LYS A 1107 -16.97 -19.16 -8.22
C LYS A 1107 -18.29 -18.81 -8.92
N GLN A 1108 -18.27 -17.80 -9.80
CA GLN A 1108 -19.45 -17.41 -10.59
C GLN A 1108 -19.96 -18.55 -11.51
N SER A 1109 -19.07 -19.46 -11.93
CA SER A 1109 -19.38 -20.65 -12.74
C SER A 1109 -20.28 -21.69 -12.06
N PHE A 1110 -20.58 -21.55 -10.77
CA PHE A 1110 -21.58 -22.38 -10.09
C PHE A 1110 -23.03 -21.89 -10.28
N PHE A 1111 -23.24 -20.75 -10.97
CA PHE A 1111 -24.55 -20.10 -11.14
C PHE A 1111 -24.96 -19.93 -12.62
N GLN A 1112 -24.33 -20.67 -13.53
CA GLN A 1112 -24.47 -20.56 -15.00
C GLN A 1112 -25.08 -21.83 -15.59
#